data_AF-A0A150UWQ8-F1
#
_entry.id   AF-A0A150UWQ8-F1
#
_cell.length_a   1.000
_cell.length_b   1.000
_cell.length_c   1.000
_cell.angle_alpha   90.00
_cell.angle_beta   90.00
_cell.angle_gamma   90.00
#
_symmetry.space_group_name_H-M   'P 1'
#
loop_
_entity.id
_entity.type
_entity.pdbx_description
1 polymer ?
#
loop_
_entity_poly.entity_id
_entity_poly.type
_entity_poly.pdbx_seq_one_letter_code
_entity_poly.pdbx_strand_id
1 'polypeptide(L)'
;MDAPEPAKILSLDSHDSRTASRQTTQDGPHANDDAIYGVEGEAPAGSRESTLIDPNKVKRDEFIMDTNNSSIVSKRSVEKLYHANEPEYYRYFVSKFKRRSPLINRGYWLRMSAINDPLPWHYLGKQPELCAKTTFVDVDYPMLMHNKLGIIEKTEQLRSLLPKFTQTANEMGLLASSDSYVAVGCDLYNLDLLTKVLQEHLQIADNNVAVLFVAEVSLAYMDKHASQKVFEWAASLSDVRFCLLEQHLPDGADHPFAQTMLAHFQKLHTPLNSIGTMSEMKQRFTDAGWPDSGTDIRSLWEFWSDPTFLTAEQRRSLDKVEPFDEWEEFAMFASHYFLLFAERKIDQDYLHRPYRTSLAGSTSRLSLASSPVSGTGSPVPDVPQEHPLQAPELPGKSVPRRFAAVVPATSEISEGEAVGLLGGLGTQERRIDCDTYSRTEDLLPMQGPPMRTGLMCHTVTRLGGTSNCILAGGRTSPDKASAECWLRQDGMWRRAQSLPEGRYRHCAVPLRLPTEPRPAHTVLIFGGKTSDGHVLDEWLLWMGEGGWRTIHVAGEAPPARFGAAMITDAREGISGVLIGGMTSAGRVLSDFWHWSLEADMSLYCRNVTAKATAVLRTNAGILGRFGAQLVRTNRGILMIGGICGGRILTSQDEILNMKTLRTHPVHGRRPLFVGASITDVDGGIIVLGGGATCFSFGSYWNKPAILTDDPEASLRCGWHLLSTQSPDATSLHGDLVDRTLNHERSPHPNGHKGHTEESRPLLRLPDPVQIPRRSLAEGIDFERYVQDGQPVVFSDGDIGPCTAMWDVSYLKESIGHDRKVVVHSSSAEKMDFQKKNFEYITMDFGTFLDGCQNGQRLYLRALSKEAPSDLPTNLADDYPEIAADFELPGELIYVVENLHSSPLRISGPVKMWLHYDVMANVLCQVRGRKRLILYPPSDVGLLGFGPGASSSSVDVFNVDPSSRRALASTHPYEAILEPGDIIFIPPMWIHTAAPAEGLSVAVNIFFRSLHQNSYAAGRDVYGNRDLAAYERGRKDVARIIKSFEDMPADVSGFYLERLANELMEKARALSRSSQLHSVYAELS
;
A
#
# COMPACT_ATOMS: atom_id res chain seq x y z
N MET A 1 0.37 -17.04 56.45
CA MET A 1 0.15 -18.46 56.15
C MET A 1 0.88 -18.83 54.87
N ASP A 2 2.11 -19.30 54.87
CA ASP A 2 3.30 -18.98 55.65
C ASP A 2 4.45 -19.36 54.70
N ALA A 3 5.39 -18.44 54.52
CA ALA A 3 6.74 -18.78 54.09
C ALA A 3 7.42 -19.57 55.24
N PRO A 4 8.57 -20.25 55.03
CA PRO A 4 9.81 -19.48 54.90
C PRO A 4 10.98 -20.11 54.08
N GLU A 5 11.76 -19.24 53.46
CA GLU A 5 13.22 -19.33 53.22
C GLU A 5 14.01 -19.32 54.57
N PRO A 6 15.36 -19.12 54.67
CA PRO A 6 16.56 -19.71 54.03
C PRO A 6 17.69 -20.02 55.08
N ALA A 7 18.84 -20.57 54.65
CA ALA A 7 20.17 -20.39 55.28
C ALA A 7 21.28 -20.82 54.29
N LYS A 8 22.10 -19.94 53.70
CA LYS A 8 23.33 -19.23 54.15
C LYS A 8 24.61 -20.08 54.36
N ILE A 9 25.56 -19.88 53.41
CA ILE A 9 26.99 -19.52 53.51
C ILE A 9 27.97 -20.47 54.24
N LEU A 10 29.03 -20.91 53.54
CA LEU A 10 30.45 -20.63 53.86
C LEU A 10 31.44 -21.08 52.75
N SER A 11 32.46 -20.26 52.59
CA SER A 11 33.60 -20.24 51.65
C SER A 11 34.70 -21.27 51.94
N LEU A 12 35.55 -21.58 50.94
CA LEU A 12 37.03 -21.46 51.01
C LEU A 12 37.71 -21.78 49.65
N ASP A 13 38.86 -21.12 49.48
CA ASP A 13 39.66 -20.86 48.28
C ASP A 13 40.39 -22.07 47.66
N SER A 14 40.79 -21.94 46.37
CA SER A 14 42.22 -21.85 45.99
C SER A 14 42.43 -21.61 44.48
N HIS A 15 43.32 -20.66 44.19
CA HIS A 15 44.12 -20.40 42.98
C HIS A 15 44.38 -21.62 42.06
N ASP A 16 44.56 -21.51 40.75
CA ASP A 16 45.59 -20.67 40.14
C ASP A 16 45.39 -20.41 38.63
N SER A 17 46.02 -19.33 38.24
CA SER A 17 46.07 -18.61 36.97
C SER A 17 46.90 -19.31 35.87
N ARG A 18 46.54 -19.08 34.59
CA ARG A 18 47.52 -18.82 33.53
C ARG A 18 46.89 -18.09 32.34
N THR A 19 47.43 -16.90 32.15
CA THR A 19 47.27 -15.91 31.09
C THR A 19 47.89 -16.36 29.77
N ALA A 20 47.33 -15.93 28.63
CA ALA A 20 48.03 -15.08 27.64
C ALA A 20 47.16 -14.80 26.40
N SER A 21 46.85 -13.52 26.26
CA SER A 21 46.42 -12.81 25.05
C SER A 21 47.46 -12.81 23.92
N ARG A 22 47.04 -12.72 22.65
CA ARG A 22 47.29 -11.54 21.78
C ARG A 22 46.80 -11.71 20.34
N GLN A 23 46.30 -10.59 19.79
CA GLN A 23 46.12 -10.24 18.38
C GLN A 23 47.50 -10.27 17.65
N THR A 24 47.67 -10.34 16.32
CA THR A 24 47.25 -9.39 15.26
C THR A 24 47.75 -9.91 13.89
N THR A 25 46.99 -9.59 12.83
CA THR A 25 47.37 -9.20 11.44
C THR A 25 48.22 -10.07 10.49
N GLN A 26 47.64 -10.25 9.28
CA GLN A 26 48.19 -10.13 7.90
C GLN A 26 49.50 -10.85 7.52
N ASP A 27 49.42 -11.79 6.56
CA ASP A 27 49.82 -11.60 5.14
C ASP A 27 49.84 -12.95 4.40
N GLY A 28 49.44 -12.96 3.13
CA GLY A 28 49.76 -14.04 2.16
C GLY A 28 51.20 -13.88 1.63
N PRO A 29 51.62 -14.48 0.49
CA PRO A 29 50.81 -15.13 -0.56
C PRO A 29 51.45 -16.41 -1.16
N HIS A 30 50.86 -16.89 -2.27
CA HIS A 30 51.40 -17.80 -3.30
C HIS A 30 51.46 -19.30 -2.99
N ALA A 31 51.33 -20.22 -3.93
CA ALA A 31 50.76 -20.34 -5.28
C ALA A 31 51.12 -21.77 -5.73
N ASN A 32 50.24 -22.44 -6.49
CA ASN A 32 50.57 -23.42 -7.54
C ASN A 32 51.35 -24.71 -7.11
N ASP A 33 51.27 -25.86 -7.75
CA ASP A 33 50.63 -26.36 -8.97
C ASP A 33 50.65 -27.89 -8.86
N ASP A 34 49.77 -28.52 -9.64
CA ASP A 34 49.94 -29.76 -10.40
C ASP A 34 50.49 -31.03 -9.70
N ALA A 35 49.67 -32.07 -9.48
CA ALA A 35 49.10 -33.01 -10.45
C ALA A 35 50.07 -34.16 -10.85
N ILE A 36 49.44 -35.33 -11.08
CA ILE A 36 49.80 -36.39 -12.04
C ILE A 36 50.33 -37.75 -11.50
N TYR A 37 49.41 -38.72 -11.53
CA TYR A 37 49.44 -40.12 -12.03
C TYR A 37 50.20 -41.30 -11.37
N GLY A 38 49.48 -42.44 -11.34
CA GLY A 38 49.96 -43.84 -11.26
C GLY A 38 49.03 -44.70 -10.37
N VAL A 39 48.03 -45.47 -10.86
CA VAL A 39 48.09 -46.79 -11.55
C VAL A 39 48.89 -47.79 -10.69
N GLU A 40 48.43 -48.94 -10.17
CA GLU A 40 47.33 -49.88 -10.44
C GLU A 40 47.18 -50.83 -9.23
N GLY A 41 46.01 -51.45 -9.05
CA GLY A 41 45.88 -52.83 -8.54
C GLY A 41 45.72 -53.03 -7.02
N GLU A 42 44.49 -53.32 -6.60
CA GLU A 42 44.10 -54.54 -5.86
C GLU A 42 42.68 -54.38 -5.31
N ALA A 43 41.79 -55.33 -5.62
CA ALA A 43 40.42 -55.35 -5.13
C ALA A 43 40.39 -55.64 -3.61
N PRO A 44 39.59 -54.92 -2.80
CA PRO A 44 39.24 -55.38 -1.48
C PRO A 44 37.77 -55.79 -1.36
N ALA A 45 37.61 -56.80 -0.52
CA ALA A 45 36.37 -57.33 0.00
C ALA A 45 35.43 -56.27 0.59
N GLY A 46 34.15 -56.60 0.58
CA GLY A 46 33.05 -55.72 0.96
C GLY A 46 33.27 -54.97 2.28
N SER A 47 33.26 -53.65 2.17
CA SER A 47 32.94 -52.73 3.25
C SER A 47 31.52 -52.23 3.02
N ARG A 48 30.70 -52.25 4.08
CA ARG A 48 29.48 -51.45 4.13
C ARG A 48 29.91 -49.99 4.01
N GLU A 49 29.75 -49.40 2.83
CA GLU A 49 29.77 -47.94 2.67
C GLU A 49 28.58 -47.39 3.44
N SER A 50 28.83 -46.96 4.68
CA SER A 50 28.03 -45.89 5.26
C SER A 50 28.28 -44.66 4.40
N THR A 51 27.36 -44.36 3.48
CA THR A 51 27.34 -43.09 2.76
C THR A 51 27.42 -41.96 3.79
N LEU A 52 28.60 -41.37 3.93
CA LEU A 52 28.80 -40.13 4.65
C LEU A 52 28.01 -39.07 3.90
N ILE A 53 26.82 -38.77 4.37
CA ILE A 53 25.95 -37.75 3.80
C ILE A 53 26.69 -36.42 3.92
N ASP A 54 26.98 -35.76 2.79
CA ASP A 54 27.59 -34.43 2.76
C ASP A 54 26.71 -33.44 3.55
N PRO A 55 27.16 -32.93 4.72
CA PRO A 55 26.35 -32.04 5.54
C PRO A 55 26.06 -30.71 4.85
N ASN A 56 26.87 -30.29 3.86
CA ASN A 56 26.59 -29.10 3.07
C ASN A 56 25.50 -29.36 2.02
N LYS A 57 25.41 -30.57 1.47
CA LYS A 57 24.28 -30.99 0.63
C LYS A 57 22.98 -30.97 1.42
N VAL A 58 22.94 -31.55 2.63
CA VAL A 58 21.74 -31.58 3.48
C VAL A 58 21.21 -30.18 3.75
N LYS A 59 22.09 -29.26 4.19
CA LYS A 59 21.69 -27.86 4.47
C LYS A 59 21.18 -27.14 3.22
N ARG A 60 21.80 -27.36 2.06
CA ARG A 60 21.35 -26.79 0.79
C ARG A 60 19.98 -27.34 0.39
N ASP A 61 19.78 -28.64 0.53
CA ASP A 61 18.51 -29.30 0.24
C ASP A 61 17.41 -28.76 1.18
N GLU A 62 17.70 -28.53 2.46
CA GLU A 62 16.79 -27.87 3.42
C GLU A 62 16.35 -26.48 2.96
N PHE A 63 17.29 -25.63 2.50
CA PHE A 63 16.94 -24.31 1.98
C PHE A 63 16.07 -24.38 0.72
N ILE A 64 16.34 -25.34 -0.18
CA ILE A 64 15.52 -25.55 -1.39
C ILE A 64 14.11 -25.99 -0.98
N MET A 65 13.98 -26.92 -0.04
CA MET A 65 12.69 -27.40 0.45
C MET A 65 11.84 -26.27 1.05
N ASP A 66 12.46 -25.30 1.73
CA ASP A 66 11.78 -24.13 2.30
C ASP A 66 11.20 -23.16 1.26
N THR A 67 11.68 -23.17 0.01
CA THR A 67 11.11 -22.33 -1.06
C THR A 67 9.66 -22.69 -1.37
N ASN A 68 9.28 -23.95 -1.15
CA ASN A 68 7.92 -24.46 -1.31
C ASN A 68 6.92 -23.74 -0.39
N ASN A 69 7.33 -23.45 0.85
CA ASN A 69 6.49 -22.71 1.80
C ASN A 69 6.12 -21.31 1.27
N SER A 70 7.04 -20.64 0.58
CA SER A 70 6.78 -19.30 0.05
C SER A 70 5.79 -19.30 -1.12
N SER A 71 5.94 -20.27 -2.04
CA SER A 71 5.11 -20.39 -3.24
C SER A 71 3.68 -20.82 -2.90
N ILE A 72 3.51 -21.82 -2.03
CA ILE A 72 2.20 -22.32 -1.58
C ILE A 72 1.44 -21.22 -0.83
N VAL A 73 2.12 -20.39 0.00
CA VAL A 73 1.47 -19.24 0.65
C VAL A 73 0.93 -18.24 -0.39
N SER A 74 1.65 -18.01 -1.48
CA SER A 74 1.19 -17.12 -2.55
C SER A 74 0.04 -17.71 -3.34
N LYS A 75 0.08 -19.02 -3.67
CA LYS A 75 -1.05 -19.72 -4.30
C LYS A 75 -2.30 -19.73 -3.40
N ARG A 76 -2.15 -19.92 -2.09
CA ARG A 76 -3.27 -19.79 -1.13
C ARG A 76 -3.87 -18.38 -1.10
N SER A 77 -3.02 -17.35 -1.21
CA SER A 77 -3.50 -15.96 -1.29
C SER A 77 -4.38 -15.76 -2.52
N VAL A 78 -3.98 -16.33 -3.67
CA VAL A 78 -4.78 -16.33 -4.91
C VAL A 78 -6.06 -17.15 -4.75
N GLU A 79 -5.97 -18.39 -4.27
CA GLU A 79 -7.13 -19.28 -4.03
C GLU A 79 -8.22 -18.56 -3.24
N LYS A 80 -7.84 -17.93 -2.12
CA LYS A 80 -8.80 -17.25 -1.25
C LYS A 80 -9.41 -15.98 -1.85
N LEU A 81 -8.65 -15.24 -2.67
CA LEU A 81 -9.09 -13.93 -3.18
C LEU A 81 -9.73 -14.01 -4.56
N TYR A 82 -9.13 -14.77 -5.48
CA TYR A 82 -9.51 -14.86 -6.89
C TYR A 82 -10.46 -16.03 -7.17
N HIS A 83 -10.48 -17.05 -6.29
CA HIS A 83 -11.32 -18.24 -6.40
C HIS A 83 -12.24 -18.40 -5.18
N ALA A 84 -12.73 -17.28 -4.62
CA ALA A 84 -13.47 -17.26 -3.35
C ALA A 84 -14.74 -18.14 -3.32
N ASN A 85 -15.30 -18.48 -4.48
CA ASN A 85 -16.49 -19.32 -4.63
C ASN A 85 -16.16 -20.80 -4.92
N GLU A 86 -14.88 -21.17 -4.92
CA GLU A 86 -14.41 -22.52 -5.22
C GLU A 86 -13.86 -23.20 -3.95
N PRO A 87 -13.83 -24.54 -3.89
CA PRO A 87 -13.23 -25.24 -2.76
C PRO A 87 -11.75 -24.90 -2.57
N GLU A 88 -11.37 -24.63 -1.32
CA GLU A 88 -10.00 -24.32 -0.90
C GLU A 88 -9.21 -25.60 -0.54
N TYR A 89 -8.11 -25.85 -1.22
CA TYR A 89 -7.18 -26.96 -0.99
C TYR A 89 -5.82 -26.49 -0.47
N TYR A 90 -5.33 -25.32 -0.85
CA TYR A 90 -4.07 -24.79 -0.34
C TYR A 90 -4.12 -24.47 1.17
N ARG A 91 -5.32 -24.24 1.71
CA ARG A 91 -5.54 -24.02 3.15
C ARG A 91 -5.08 -25.17 4.05
N TYR A 92 -4.93 -26.38 3.51
CA TYR A 92 -4.49 -27.55 4.29
C TYR A 92 -2.96 -27.62 4.39
N PHE A 93 -2.25 -27.09 3.39
CA PHE A 93 -0.79 -27.06 3.34
C PHE A 93 -0.20 -25.80 3.99
N VAL A 94 -1.00 -24.76 4.17
CA VAL A 94 -0.63 -23.55 4.89
C VAL A 94 -1.66 -23.32 5.97
N SER A 95 -1.30 -23.32 7.24
CA SER A 95 -2.27 -23.13 8.33
C SER A 95 -2.74 -21.67 8.41
N LYS A 96 -1.81 -20.71 8.44
CA LYS A 96 -2.11 -19.27 8.59
C LYS A 96 -2.29 -18.55 7.26
N PHE A 97 -3.44 -17.92 7.06
CA PHE A 97 -3.68 -17.10 5.86
C PHE A 97 -2.78 -15.86 5.88
N LYS A 98 -2.04 -15.65 4.79
CA LYS A 98 -1.22 -14.46 4.57
C LYS A 98 -1.53 -13.89 3.19
N ARG A 99 -2.24 -12.75 3.17
CA ARG A 99 -2.49 -12.00 1.93
C ARG A 99 -1.16 -11.49 1.36
N ARG A 100 -0.96 -11.67 0.05
CA ARG A 100 0.13 -11.03 -0.71
C ARG A 100 -0.33 -9.71 -1.33
N SER A 101 0.61 -8.92 -1.81
CA SER A 101 0.31 -7.69 -2.55
C SER A 101 -0.44 -8.00 -3.86
N PRO A 102 -1.22 -7.05 -4.41
CA PRO A 102 -1.89 -7.22 -5.70
C PRO A 102 -0.96 -7.68 -6.83
N LEU A 103 0.26 -7.13 -6.87
CA LEU A 103 1.33 -7.55 -7.80
C LEU A 103 1.64 -9.04 -7.71
N ILE A 104 1.91 -9.55 -6.50
CA ILE A 104 2.23 -10.97 -6.30
C ILE A 104 1.02 -11.84 -6.61
N ASN A 105 -0.17 -11.48 -6.14
CA ASN A 105 -1.38 -12.26 -6.39
C ASN A 105 -1.66 -12.38 -7.88
N ARG A 106 -1.61 -11.27 -8.64
CA ARG A 106 -1.86 -11.29 -10.09
C ARG A 106 -0.80 -12.10 -10.84
N GLY A 107 0.47 -12.01 -10.42
CA GLY A 107 1.55 -12.85 -10.94
C GLY A 107 1.34 -14.33 -10.68
N TYR A 108 0.94 -14.71 -9.46
CA TYR A 108 0.64 -16.11 -9.11
C TYR A 108 -0.64 -16.60 -9.77
N TRP A 109 -1.65 -15.75 -9.94
CA TRP A 109 -2.87 -16.09 -10.68
C TRP A 109 -2.55 -16.40 -12.14
N LEU A 110 -1.71 -15.59 -12.79
CA LEU A 110 -1.27 -15.85 -14.16
C LEU A 110 -0.43 -17.12 -14.25
N ARG A 111 0.49 -17.33 -13.29
CA ARG A 111 1.29 -18.56 -13.18
C ARG A 111 0.41 -19.81 -13.06
N MET A 112 -0.57 -19.79 -12.15
CA MET A 112 -1.54 -20.88 -11.93
C MET A 112 -2.41 -21.11 -13.17
N SER A 113 -2.85 -20.03 -13.83
CA SER A 113 -3.67 -20.13 -15.05
C SER A 113 -2.86 -20.68 -16.24
N ALA A 114 -1.58 -20.31 -16.36
CA ALA A 114 -0.72 -20.75 -17.46
C ALA A 114 -0.45 -22.26 -17.44
N ILE A 115 -0.22 -22.83 -16.26
CA ILE A 115 0.05 -24.28 -16.09
C ILE A 115 -1.21 -25.10 -15.82
N ASN A 116 -2.38 -24.46 -15.70
CA ASN A 116 -3.59 -25.02 -15.10
C ASN A 116 -3.27 -25.75 -13.79
N ASP A 117 -2.84 -24.98 -12.79
CA ASP A 117 -2.32 -25.37 -11.47
C ASP A 117 -2.35 -26.89 -11.17
N PRO A 118 -1.19 -27.58 -11.17
CA PRO A 118 -1.13 -29.04 -11.20
C PRO A 118 -1.49 -29.72 -9.86
N LEU A 119 -2.04 -28.99 -8.89
CA LEU A 119 -2.42 -29.54 -7.59
C LEU A 119 -3.48 -30.63 -7.78
N PRO A 120 -3.20 -31.91 -7.43
CA PRO A 120 -4.09 -33.03 -7.74
C PRO A 120 -5.53 -32.83 -7.24
N TRP A 121 -5.68 -32.27 -6.03
CA TRP A 121 -7.00 -32.06 -5.42
C TRP A 121 -7.88 -31.04 -6.15
N HIS A 122 -7.31 -30.07 -6.88
CA HIS A 122 -8.11 -29.18 -7.70
C HIS A 122 -8.81 -29.94 -8.82
N TYR A 123 -8.09 -30.82 -9.51
CA TYR A 123 -8.66 -31.63 -10.59
C TYR A 123 -9.60 -32.71 -10.08
N LEU A 124 -9.16 -33.49 -9.08
CA LEU A 124 -9.99 -34.57 -8.51
C LEU A 124 -11.29 -34.04 -7.89
N GLY A 125 -11.24 -32.85 -7.29
CA GLY A 125 -12.42 -32.23 -6.67
C GLY A 125 -13.33 -31.48 -7.62
N LYS A 126 -12.78 -30.76 -8.62
CA LYS A 126 -13.56 -29.88 -9.52
C LYS A 126 -13.90 -30.54 -10.86
N GLN A 127 -13.09 -31.48 -11.32
CA GLN A 127 -13.20 -32.10 -12.64
C GLN A 127 -12.98 -33.63 -12.59
N PRO A 128 -13.69 -34.37 -11.72
CA PRO A 128 -13.48 -35.81 -11.52
C PRO A 128 -13.67 -36.64 -12.81
N GLU A 129 -14.55 -36.21 -13.71
CA GLU A 129 -14.79 -36.89 -14.99
C GLU A 129 -13.56 -36.84 -15.92
N LEU A 130 -12.83 -35.72 -15.92
CA LEU A 130 -11.58 -35.60 -16.68
C LEU A 130 -10.47 -36.47 -16.10
N CYS A 131 -10.52 -36.77 -14.80
CA CYS A 131 -9.54 -37.57 -14.08
C CYS A 131 -9.82 -39.07 -14.09
N ALA A 132 -10.92 -39.54 -14.69
CA ALA A 132 -11.35 -40.94 -14.58
C ALA A 132 -10.30 -41.97 -15.06
N LYS A 133 -9.36 -41.57 -15.92
CA LYS A 133 -8.24 -42.39 -16.41
C LYS A 133 -6.88 -41.73 -16.16
N THR A 134 -6.78 -40.95 -15.08
CA THR A 134 -5.59 -40.16 -14.77
C THR A 134 -5.09 -40.52 -13.38
N THR A 135 -3.79 -40.80 -13.29
CA THR A 135 -3.09 -40.96 -12.01
C THR A 135 -2.14 -39.78 -11.84
N PHE A 136 -2.31 -39.02 -10.77
CA PHE A 136 -1.40 -37.95 -10.41
C PHE A 136 -0.18 -38.52 -9.68
N VAL A 137 1.02 -38.08 -10.03
CA VAL A 137 2.26 -38.54 -9.39
C VAL A 137 2.99 -37.33 -8.83
N ASP A 138 3.07 -37.24 -7.51
CA ASP A 138 3.85 -36.21 -6.83
C ASP A 138 5.24 -36.76 -6.48
N VAL A 139 6.27 -36.08 -6.96
CA VAL A 139 7.68 -36.40 -6.73
C VAL A 139 8.35 -35.20 -6.08
N ASP A 140 8.90 -35.42 -4.88
CA ASP A 140 9.69 -34.41 -4.16
C ASP A 140 10.68 -35.12 -3.23
N TYR A 141 11.55 -34.37 -2.55
CA TYR A 141 12.44 -34.92 -1.54
C TYR A 141 11.66 -35.75 -0.50
N PRO A 142 12.21 -36.90 -0.05
CA PRO A 142 11.54 -37.79 0.89
C PRO A 142 10.95 -37.07 2.11
N MET A 143 11.70 -36.14 2.69
CA MET A 143 11.26 -35.35 3.86
C MET A 143 9.99 -34.52 3.56
N LEU A 144 9.95 -33.81 2.42
CA LEU A 144 8.78 -33.02 2.02
C LEU A 144 7.57 -33.91 1.72
N MET A 145 7.79 -35.04 1.07
CA MET A 145 6.71 -35.98 0.78
C MET A 145 6.13 -36.62 2.05
N HIS A 146 6.96 -36.98 3.03
CA HIS A 146 6.49 -37.44 4.34
C HIS A 146 5.65 -36.37 5.06
N ASN A 147 6.11 -35.11 5.06
CA ASN A 147 5.33 -34.00 5.61
C ASN A 147 3.98 -33.83 4.91
N LYS A 148 3.97 -33.93 3.58
CA LYS A 148 2.74 -33.86 2.76
C LYS A 148 1.79 -35.01 3.08
N LEU A 149 2.30 -36.24 3.18
CA LEU A 149 1.52 -37.42 3.57
C LEU A 149 0.92 -37.27 4.97
N GLY A 150 1.66 -36.73 5.93
CA GLY A 150 1.14 -36.43 7.26
C GLY A 150 -0.01 -35.42 7.25
N ILE A 151 -0.01 -34.44 6.33
CA ILE A 151 -1.12 -33.51 6.12
C ILE A 151 -2.32 -34.22 5.50
N ILE A 152 -2.09 -35.03 4.46
CA ILE A 152 -3.14 -35.83 3.80
C ILE A 152 -3.82 -36.74 4.82
N GLU A 153 -3.05 -37.49 5.61
CA GLU A 153 -3.57 -38.46 6.58
C GLU A 153 -4.52 -37.82 7.61
N LYS A 154 -4.16 -36.62 8.08
CA LYS A 154 -4.91 -35.84 9.07
C LYS A 154 -6.09 -35.06 8.48
N THR A 155 -6.23 -35.00 7.16
CA THR A 155 -7.23 -34.17 6.48
C THR A 155 -8.26 -35.02 5.72
N GLU A 156 -9.43 -35.20 6.32
CA GLU A 156 -10.52 -36.01 5.75
C GLU A 156 -10.92 -35.55 4.34
N GLN A 157 -10.98 -34.24 4.09
CA GLN A 157 -11.38 -33.70 2.79
C GLN A 157 -10.40 -34.08 1.68
N LEU A 158 -9.09 -34.15 1.98
CA LEU A 158 -8.09 -34.60 1.01
C LEU A 158 -8.16 -36.11 0.78
N ARG A 159 -8.34 -36.89 1.86
CA ARG A 159 -8.45 -38.36 1.79
C ARG A 159 -9.68 -38.83 1.06
N SER A 160 -10.81 -38.14 1.21
CA SER A 160 -12.07 -38.51 0.58
C SER A 160 -11.99 -38.55 -0.96
N LEU A 161 -11.00 -37.87 -1.54
CA LEU A 161 -10.73 -37.82 -2.98
C LEU A 161 -9.76 -38.91 -3.46
N LEU A 162 -9.18 -39.70 -2.54
CA LEU A 162 -8.16 -40.72 -2.84
C LEU A 162 -8.68 -42.14 -2.54
N PRO A 163 -9.33 -42.81 -3.50
CA PRO A 163 -9.88 -44.15 -3.30
C PRO A 163 -8.77 -45.19 -3.11
N LYS A 164 -8.95 -46.08 -2.13
CA LYS A 164 -7.96 -47.13 -1.78
C LYS A 164 -6.56 -46.58 -1.44
N PHE A 165 -6.50 -45.40 -0.84
CA PHE A 165 -5.23 -44.81 -0.42
C PHE A 165 -4.53 -45.68 0.63
N THR A 166 -3.30 -46.10 0.33
CA THR A 166 -2.44 -46.93 1.19
C THR A 166 -1.04 -46.31 1.28
N GLN A 167 -0.40 -46.44 2.44
CA GLN A 167 0.98 -46.04 2.67
C GLN A 167 1.89 -47.27 2.76
N THR A 168 3.12 -47.13 2.31
CA THR A 168 4.17 -48.14 2.43
C THR A 168 5.02 -47.91 3.69
N ALA A 169 5.84 -48.89 4.06
CA ALA A 169 6.85 -48.73 5.12
C ALA A 169 8.18 -48.14 4.61
N ASN A 170 8.25 -47.68 3.35
CA ASN A 170 9.49 -47.21 2.76
C ASN A 170 9.82 -45.79 3.21
N GLU A 171 11.12 -45.51 3.40
CA GLU A 171 11.60 -44.16 3.68
C GLU A 171 11.81 -43.32 2.41
N MET A 172 12.11 -43.96 1.27
CA MET A 172 12.32 -43.35 -0.04
C MET A 172 11.67 -44.19 -1.15
N GLY A 173 11.51 -43.63 -2.35
CA GLY A 173 10.84 -44.29 -3.48
C GLY A 173 9.33 -44.20 -3.35
N LEU A 174 8.62 -45.31 -3.58
CA LEU A 174 7.15 -45.37 -3.43
C LEU A 174 6.78 -45.22 -1.95
N LEU A 175 6.14 -44.12 -1.57
CA LEU A 175 5.73 -43.84 -0.19
C LEU A 175 4.25 -44.15 0.05
N ALA A 176 3.37 -43.77 -0.88
CA ALA A 176 1.94 -44.04 -0.80
C ALA A 176 1.31 -44.10 -2.20
N SER A 177 0.17 -44.78 -2.31
CA SER A 177 -0.60 -44.86 -3.56
C SER A 177 -2.10 -45.02 -3.33
N SER A 178 -2.87 -44.62 -4.33
CA SER A 178 -4.30 -44.81 -4.51
C SER A 178 -4.56 -45.02 -6.01
N ASP A 179 -5.81 -45.29 -6.41
CA ASP A 179 -6.11 -45.47 -7.85
C ASP A 179 -5.79 -44.19 -8.67
N SER A 180 -5.92 -43.00 -8.07
CA SER A 180 -5.79 -41.70 -8.75
C SER A 180 -4.58 -40.87 -8.34
N TYR A 181 -3.76 -41.32 -7.39
CA TYR A 181 -2.63 -40.56 -6.84
C TYR A 181 -1.51 -41.46 -6.33
N VAL A 182 -0.26 -41.09 -6.61
CA VAL A 182 0.97 -41.74 -6.15
C VAL A 182 1.91 -40.70 -5.55
N ALA A 183 2.46 -41.00 -4.37
CA ALA A 183 3.47 -40.18 -3.70
C ALA A 183 4.84 -40.87 -3.76
N VAL A 184 5.82 -40.19 -4.34
CA VAL A 184 7.19 -40.70 -4.50
C VAL A 184 8.18 -39.76 -3.80
N GLY A 185 8.86 -40.27 -2.77
CA GLY A 185 9.95 -39.55 -2.10
C GLY A 185 11.27 -39.82 -2.81
N CYS A 186 11.71 -38.93 -3.69
CA CYS A 186 12.92 -39.13 -4.49
C CYS A 186 13.67 -37.81 -4.70
N ASP A 187 15.00 -37.85 -4.51
CA ASP A 187 15.90 -36.81 -5.00
C ASP A 187 15.97 -36.93 -6.53
N LEU A 188 15.64 -35.87 -7.28
CA LEU A 188 15.64 -35.88 -8.75
C LEU A 188 17.05 -36.08 -9.36
N TYR A 189 18.10 -36.01 -8.56
CA TYR A 189 19.43 -36.47 -8.96
C TYR A 189 19.53 -38.00 -9.12
N ASN A 190 18.60 -38.77 -8.55
CA ASN A 190 18.56 -40.23 -8.61
C ASN A 190 17.44 -40.72 -9.55
N LEU A 191 17.64 -40.53 -10.85
CA LEU A 191 16.68 -40.92 -11.88
C LEU A 191 16.48 -42.44 -11.99
N ASP A 192 17.45 -43.25 -11.58
CA ASP A 192 17.32 -44.71 -11.58
C ASP A 192 16.26 -45.18 -10.58
N LEU A 193 16.26 -44.63 -9.36
CA LEU A 193 15.23 -44.90 -8.36
C LEU A 193 13.85 -44.47 -8.85
N LEU A 194 13.75 -43.25 -9.40
CA LEU A 194 12.49 -42.73 -9.93
C LEU A 194 11.96 -43.63 -11.06
N THR A 195 12.81 -43.97 -12.03
CA THR A 195 12.45 -44.84 -13.16
C THR A 195 11.96 -46.19 -12.68
N LYS A 196 12.69 -46.81 -11.74
CA LYS A 196 12.32 -48.10 -11.17
C LYS A 196 10.93 -48.06 -10.54
N VAL A 197 10.66 -47.06 -9.69
CA VAL A 197 9.37 -46.91 -9.02
C VAL A 197 8.23 -46.72 -10.01
N LEU A 198 8.41 -45.82 -10.99
CA LEU A 198 7.38 -45.52 -11.99
C LEU A 198 7.13 -46.71 -12.93
N GLN A 199 8.17 -47.46 -13.30
CA GLN A 199 8.01 -48.65 -14.14
C GLN A 199 7.34 -49.80 -13.38
N GLU A 200 7.78 -50.10 -12.16
CA GLU A 200 7.23 -51.20 -11.36
C GLU A 200 5.78 -50.93 -10.94
N HIS A 201 5.44 -49.67 -10.64
CA HIS A 201 4.11 -49.33 -10.13
C HIS A 201 3.11 -48.90 -11.21
N LEU A 202 3.57 -48.18 -12.25
CA LEU A 202 2.70 -47.55 -13.25
C LEU A 202 2.96 -48.02 -14.69
N GLN A 203 3.96 -48.89 -14.91
CA GLN A 203 4.32 -49.38 -16.25
C GLN A 203 4.59 -48.22 -17.23
N ILE A 204 5.29 -47.19 -16.75
CA ILE A 204 5.41 -45.89 -17.44
C ILE A 204 6.02 -45.98 -18.87
N ALA A 205 6.80 -47.01 -19.16
CA ALA A 205 7.38 -47.24 -20.49
C ALA A 205 6.42 -47.94 -21.48
N ASP A 206 5.24 -48.37 -21.05
CA ASP A 206 4.27 -49.03 -21.92
C ASP A 206 3.65 -48.04 -22.93
N ASN A 207 3.48 -48.47 -24.18
CA ASN A 207 2.93 -47.63 -25.26
C ASN A 207 1.47 -47.19 -25.06
N ASN A 208 0.78 -47.74 -24.06
CA ASN A 208 -0.60 -47.38 -23.73
C ASN A 208 -0.69 -46.29 -22.65
N VAL A 209 0.44 -45.81 -22.13
CA VAL A 209 0.52 -44.78 -21.11
C VAL A 209 0.94 -43.46 -21.77
N ALA A 210 0.17 -42.40 -21.51
CA ALA A 210 0.55 -41.04 -21.88
C ALA A 210 0.99 -40.29 -20.63
N VAL A 211 2.16 -39.65 -20.69
CA VAL A 211 2.76 -38.96 -19.53
C VAL A 211 2.80 -37.47 -19.77
N LEU A 212 2.38 -36.69 -18.76
CA LEU A 212 2.58 -35.24 -18.72
C LEU A 212 3.43 -34.90 -17.50
N PHE A 213 4.68 -34.51 -17.73
CA PHE A 213 5.51 -33.94 -16.69
C PHE A 213 5.15 -32.48 -16.47
N VAL A 214 5.07 -32.06 -15.20
CA VAL A 214 4.93 -30.66 -14.82
C VAL A 214 6.06 -30.30 -13.86
N ALA A 215 6.94 -29.40 -14.28
CA ALA A 215 8.02 -28.85 -13.47
C ALA A 215 7.79 -27.35 -13.29
N GLU A 216 7.38 -26.96 -12.09
CA GLU A 216 6.96 -25.59 -11.79
C GLU A 216 7.95 -24.93 -10.81
N VAL A 217 9.00 -24.30 -11.33
CA VAL A 217 10.10 -23.71 -10.56
C VAL A 217 10.72 -24.75 -9.62
N SER A 218 11.12 -25.89 -10.19
CA SER A 218 11.76 -26.99 -9.46
C SER A 218 13.14 -27.31 -10.03
N LEU A 219 13.26 -27.45 -11.35
CA LEU A 219 14.53 -27.74 -12.02
C LEU A 219 15.45 -26.51 -12.07
N ALA A 220 14.89 -25.32 -11.88
CA ALA A 220 15.61 -24.05 -11.77
C ALA A 220 16.73 -24.08 -10.71
N TYR A 221 16.54 -24.85 -9.63
CA TYR A 221 17.50 -25.01 -8.54
C TYR A 221 18.57 -26.07 -8.81
N MET A 222 18.32 -27.01 -9.72
CA MET A 222 19.29 -28.03 -10.11
C MET A 222 20.39 -27.41 -10.98
N ASP A 223 21.60 -27.96 -10.91
CA ASP A 223 22.63 -27.61 -11.87
C ASP A 223 22.22 -27.98 -13.30
N LYS A 224 22.82 -27.30 -14.29
CA LYS A 224 22.46 -27.45 -15.71
C LYS A 224 22.64 -28.88 -16.20
N HIS A 225 23.64 -29.62 -15.72
CA HIS A 225 23.91 -30.97 -16.16
C HIS A 225 22.88 -31.97 -15.60
N ALA A 226 22.53 -31.85 -14.32
CA ALA A 226 21.53 -32.71 -13.70
C ALA A 226 20.12 -32.46 -14.27
N SER A 227 19.71 -31.20 -14.45
CA SER A 227 18.42 -30.89 -15.10
C SER A 227 18.39 -31.33 -16.57
N GLN A 228 19.53 -31.31 -17.28
CA GLN A 228 19.62 -31.85 -18.64
C GLN A 228 19.33 -33.36 -18.66
N LYS A 229 19.86 -34.13 -17.70
CA LYS A 229 19.57 -35.57 -17.57
C LYS A 229 18.08 -35.84 -17.34
N VAL A 230 17.38 -34.98 -16.59
CA VAL A 230 15.92 -35.08 -16.41
C VAL A 230 15.20 -34.95 -17.76
N PHE A 231 15.61 -34.00 -18.61
CA PHE A 231 15.00 -33.80 -19.93
C PHE A 231 15.26 -34.99 -20.86
N GLU A 232 16.49 -35.51 -20.88
CA GLU A 232 16.89 -36.70 -21.68
C GLU A 232 16.12 -37.94 -21.23
N TRP A 233 16.02 -38.15 -19.91
CA TRP A 233 15.26 -39.25 -19.33
C TRP A 233 13.78 -39.15 -19.69
N ALA A 234 13.15 -37.98 -19.50
CA ALA A 234 11.75 -37.79 -19.84
C ALA A 234 11.49 -38.03 -21.33
N ALA A 235 12.41 -37.61 -22.20
CA ALA A 235 12.31 -37.84 -23.65
C ALA A 235 12.42 -39.32 -24.04
N SER A 236 12.97 -40.19 -23.18
CA SER A 236 13.10 -41.62 -23.49
C SER A 236 11.75 -42.37 -23.53
N LEU A 237 10.68 -41.78 -22.99
CA LEU A 237 9.33 -42.35 -22.98
C LEU A 237 8.62 -42.21 -24.34
N SER A 238 7.58 -43.02 -24.55
CA SER A 238 6.93 -43.18 -25.87
C SER A 238 5.90 -42.11 -26.22
N ASP A 239 4.90 -41.83 -25.37
CA ASP A 239 3.90 -40.74 -25.53
C ASP A 239 4.02 -39.78 -24.34
N VAL A 240 4.81 -38.72 -24.51
CA VAL A 240 5.24 -37.86 -23.41
C VAL A 240 5.10 -36.38 -23.75
N ARG A 241 4.66 -35.61 -22.74
CA ARG A 241 4.57 -34.15 -22.75
C ARG A 241 5.32 -33.59 -21.56
N PHE A 242 5.91 -32.42 -21.71
CA PHE A 242 6.65 -31.73 -20.65
C PHE A 242 6.19 -30.27 -20.57
N CYS A 243 5.73 -29.89 -19.39
CA CYS A 243 5.31 -28.54 -19.06
C CYS A 243 6.29 -27.96 -18.04
N LEU A 244 7.09 -26.97 -18.44
CA LEU A 244 8.13 -26.35 -17.62
C LEU A 244 7.81 -24.87 -17.42
N LEU A 245 7.64 -24.43 -16.17
CA LEU A 245 7.48 -23.01 -15.83
C LEU A 245 8.62 -22.56 -14.93
N GLU A 246 9.52 -21.72 -15.45
CA GLU A 246 10.73 -21.26 -14.74
C GLU A 246 11.14 -19.83 -15.12
N GLN A 247 12.17 -19.32 -14.44
CA GLN A 247 12.74 -18.01 -14.71
C GLN A 247 13.71 -18.03 -15.90
N HIS A 248 13.83 -16.91 -16.61
CA HIS A 248 14.88 -16.66 -17.59
C HIS A 248 15.34 -15.20 -17.55
N LEU A 249 16.38 -14.90 -18.34
CA LEU A 249 17.01 -13.58 -18.41
C LEU A 249 16.80 -12.95 -19.81
N PRO A 250 15.64 -12.32 -20.07
CA PRO A 250 15.32 -11.80 -21.41
C PRO A 250 16.25 -10.69 -21.91
N ASP A 251 16.93 -9.98 -21.00
CA ASP A 251 17.89 -8.92 -21.33
C ASP A 251 19.15 -9.00 -20.45
N GLY A 252 19.57 -10.24 -20.19
CA GLY A 252 20.79 -10.56 -19.43
C GLY A 252 20.68 -10.35 -17.93
N ALA A 253 21.75 -10.75 -17.23
CA ALA A 253 21.84 -10.65 -15.77
C ALA A 253 21.96 -9.20 -15.28
N ASP A 254 22.39 -8.28 -16.15
CA ASP A 254 22.62 -6.87 -15.82
C ASP A 254 21.34 -6.01 -15.80
N HIS A 255 20.20 -6.56 -16.25
CA HIS A 255 18.92 -5.87 -16.10
C HIS A 255 18.60 -5.66 -14.60
N PRO A 256 18.19 -4.45 -14.15
CA PRO A 256 17.96 -4.16 -12.72
C PRO A 256 17.04 -5.15 -12.00
N PHE A 257 15.96 -5.59 -12.66
CA PHE A 257 15.07 -6.62 -12.12
C PHE A 257 15.78 -7.98 -11.98
N ALA A 258 16.57 -8.39 -12.98
CA ALA A 258 17.30 -9.64 -12.98
C ALA A 258 18.37 -9.67 -11.88
N GLN A 259 19.15 -8.60 -11.74
CA GLN A 259 20.12 -8.46 -10.65
C GLN A 259 19.45 -8.60 -9.28
N THR A 260 18.30 -7.96 -9.09
CA THR A 260 17.54 -8.02 -7.83
C THR A 260 17.01 -9.42 -7.56
N MET A 261 16.46 -10.10 -8.58
CA MET A 261 15.97 -11.47 -8.48
C MET A 261 17.10 -12.47 -8.18
N LEU A 262 18.23 -12.38 -8.89
CA LEU A 262 19.37 -13.27 -8.68
C LEU A 262 19.98 -13.08 -7.29
N ALA A 263 20.16 -11.83 -6.85
CA ALA A 263 20.65 -11.51 -5.51
C ALA A 263 19.72 -12.04 -4.40
N HIS A 264 18.40 -12.02 -4.64
CA HIS A 264 17.42 -12.60 -3.72
C HIS A 264 17.63 -14.11 -3.52
N PHE A 265 17.71 -14.87 -4.61
CA PHE A 265 17.92 -16.32 -4.56
C PHE A 265 19.29 -16.70 -4.00
N GLN A 266 20.33 -15.89 -4.28
CA GLN A 266 21.63 -16.03 -3.63
C GLN A 266 21.54 -15.84 -2.11
N LYS A 267 20.84 -14.80 -1.65
CA LYS A 267 20.63 -14.52 -0.22
C LYS A 267 19.84 -15.62 0.50
N LEU A 268 18.93 -16.28 -0.20
CA LEU A 268 18.18 -17.43 0.32
C LEU A 268 18.97 -18.75 0.25
N HIS A 269 20.24 -18.73 -0.18
CA HIS A 269 21.05 -19.93 -0.41
C HIS A 269 20.42 -20.94 -1.39
N THR A 270 19.59 -20.46 -2.32
CA THR A 270 18.87 -21.26 -3.34
C THR A 270 19.07 -20.66 -4.74
N PRO A 271 20.33 -20.56 -5.22
CA PRO A 271 20.63 -19.92 -6.50
C PRO A 271 19.91 -20.63 -7.67
N LEU A 272 19.50 -19.84 -8.66
CA LEU A 272 18.90 -20.33 -9.90
C LEU A 272 20.00 -20.86 -10.82
N ASN A 273 20.41 -22.11 -10.62
CA ASN A 273 21.57 -22.71 -11.29
C ASN A 273 21.32 -23.03 -12.77
N SER A 274 20.08 -23.28 -13.16
CA SER A 274 19.71 -23.62 -14.54
C SER A 274 19.30 -22.42 -15.40
N ILE A 275 19.39 -21.20 -14.87
CA ILE A 275 18.91 -19.99 -15.55
C ILE A 275 19.72 -19.69 -16.83
N GLY A 276 19.01 -19.16 -17.83
CA GLY A 276 19.54 -18.79 -19.14
C GLY A 276 18.52 -17.99 -19.92
N THR A 277 18.59 -18.01 -21.25
CA THR A 277 17.56 -17.45 -22.13
C THR A 277 16.52 -18.49 -22.52
N MET A 278 15.33 -18.06 -22.95
CA MET A 278 14.33 -18.97 -23.54
C MET A 278 14.88 -19.73 -24.77
N SER A 279 15.74 -19.10 -25.58
CA SER A 279 16.35 -19.76 -26.74
C SER A 279 17.30 -20.88 -26.32
N GLU A 280 18.12 -20.66 -25.29
CA GLU A 280 18.98 -21.69 -24.72
C GLU A 280 18.16 -22.84 -24.12
N MET A 281 17.06 -22.53 -23.41
CA MET A 281 16.19 -23.57 -22.85
C MET A 281 15.53 -24.41 -23.96
N LYS A 282 15.06 -23.78 -25.04
CA LYS A 282 14.51 -24.51 -26.19
C LYS A 282 15.56 -25.43 -26.81
N GLN A 283 16.79 -24.95 -26.98
CA GLN A 283 17.89 -25.76 -27.51
C GLN A 283 18.19 -26.97 -26.60
N ARG A 284 18.19 -26.79 -25.28
CA ARG A 284 18.38 -27.88 -24.32
C ARG A 284 17.34 -29.00 -24.45
N PHE A 285 16.08 -28.66 -24.73
CA PHE A 285 15.03 -29.64 -25.02
C PHE A 285 15.30 -30.38 -26.34
N THR A 286 15.69 -29.65 -27.39
CA THR A 286 16.10 -30.26 -28.67
C THR A 286 17.27 -31.23 -28.48
N ASP A 287 18.29 -30.83 -27.73
CA ASP A 287 19.48 -31.65 -27.42
C ASP A 287 19.12 -32.90 -26.59
N ALA A 288 18.10 -32.79 -25.73
CA ALA A 288 17.54 -33.93 -24.99
C ALA A 288 16.68 -34.88 -25.85
N GLY A 289 16.48 -34.57 -27.14
CA GLY A 289 15.72 -35.41 -28.07
C GLY A 289 14.23 -35.06 -28.17
N TRP A 290 13.81 -33.87 -27.75
CA TRP A 290 12.47 -33.36 -28.04
C TRP A 290 12.43 -32.73 -29.44
N PRO A 291 11.38 -32.96 -30.23
CA PRO A 291 11.28 -32.34 -31.55
C PRO A 291 11.09 -30.82 -31.40
N ASP A 292 11.89 -30.03 -32.13
CA ASP A 292 11.76 -28.56 -32.14
C ASP A 292 10.35 -28.12 -32.57
N SER A 293 9.74 -28.85 -33.52
CA SER A 293 8.37 -28.61 -33.98
C SER A 293 7.30 -28.96 -32.93
N GLY A 294 7.63 -29.82 -31.98
CA GLY A 294 6.80 -30.19 -30.83
C GLY A 294 7.10 -29.41 -29.56
N THR A 295 8.02 -28.43 -29.60
CA THR A 295 8.44 -27.63 -28.45
C THR A 295 8.05 -26.16 -28.65
N ASP A 296 7.17 -25.65 -27.80
CA ASP A 296 6.76 -24.23 -27.74
C ASP A 296 7.23 -23.60 -26.43
N ILE A 297 7.64 -22.33 -26.48
CA ILE A 297 8.11 -21.61 -25.29
C ILE A 297 7.70 -20.14 -25.40
N ARG A 298 7.04 -19.62 -24.36
CA ARG A 298 6.52 -18.24 -24.31
C ARG A 298 6.65 -17.68 -22.90
N SER A 299 6.93 -16.39 -22.80
CA SER A 299 6.91 -15.69 -21.51
C SER A 299 5.48 -15.54 -20.99
N LEU A 300 5.31 -15.42 -19.67
CA LEU A 300 4.00 -15.14 -19.08
C LEU A 300 3.44 -13.80 -19.57
N TRP A 301 4.30 -12.83 -19.93
CA TRP A 301 3.85 -11.55 -20.48
C TRP A 301 3.26 -11.69 -21.90
N GLU A 302 3.75 -12.64 -22.69
CA GLU A 302 3.13 -13.01 -23.97
C GLU A 302 1.77 -13.65 -23.76
N PHE A 303 1.64 -14.58 -22.80
CA PHE A 303 0.34 -15.18 -22.46
C PHE A 303 -0.64 -14.11 -21.99
N TRP A 304 -0.20 -13.19 -21.12
CA TRP A 304 -1.03 -12.06 -20.72
C TRP A 304 -1.48 -11.21 -21.91
N SER A 305 -0.61 -10.99 -22.89
CA SER A 305 -0.91 -10.11 -24.04
C SER A 305 -1.78 -10.76 -25.12
N ASP A 306 -1.92 -12.09 -25.07
CA ASP A 306 -2.58 -12.92 -26.08
C ASP A 306 -4.09 -13.02 -25.87
N PRO A 307 -4.92 -12.50 -26.80
CA PRO A 307 -6.38 -12.58 -26.68
C PRO A 307 -6.94 -14.00 -26.85
N THR A 308 -6.18 -14.94 -27.44
CA THR A 308 -6.63 -16.34 -27.59
C THR A 308 -6.39 -17.14 -26.32
N PHE A 309 -5.46 -16.69 -25.46
CA PHE A 309 -5.21 -17.30 -24.15
C PHE A 309 -6.09 -16.67 -23.06
N LEU A 310 -6.08 -15.33 -22.96
CA LEU A 310 -6.94 -14.59 -22.04
C LEU A 310 -7.85 -13.63 -22.80
N THR A 311 -9.15 -13.73 -22.57
CA THR A 311 -10.12 -12.77 -23.09
C THR A 311 -10.00 -11.42 -22.38
N ALA A 312 -10.54 -10.37 -23.00
CA ALA A 312 -10.57 -9.05 -22.36
C ALA A 312 -11.44 -9.03 -21.09
N GLU A 313 -12.49 -9.86 -21.04
CA GLU A 313 -13.36 -10.00 -19.88
C GLU A 313 -12.65 -10.65 -18.69
N GLN A 314 -11.93 -11.76 -18.92
CA GLN A 314 -11.13 -12.42 -17.88
C GLN A 314 -10.07 -11.48 -17.30
N ARG A 315 -9.42 -10.64 -18.12
CA ARG A 315 -8.46 -9.65 -17.58
C ARG A 315 -9.17 -8.60 -16.72
N ARG A 316 -10.31 -8.07 -17.18
CA ARG A 316 -11.08 -7.07 -16.44
C ARG A 316 -11.69 -7.61 -15.14
N SER A 317 -12.05 -8.90 -15.08
CA SER A 317 -12.59 -9.47 -13.84
C SER A 317 -11.57 -9.46 -12.70
N LEU A 318 -10.26 -9.49 -13.00
CA LEU A 318 -9.20 -9.40 -11.99
C LEU A 318 -9.15 -8.04 -11.31
N ASP A 319 -9.51 -6.96 -12.01
CA ASP A 319 -9.56 -5.61 -11.43
C ASP A 319 -10.72 -5.46 -10.42
N LYS A 320 -11.72 -6.34 -10.46
CA LYS A 320 -12.81 -6.38 -9.46
C LYS A 320 -12.39 -7.05 -8.14
N VAL A 321 -11.31 -7.84 -8.15
CA VAL A 321 -10.83 -8.57 -6.97
C VAL A 321 -10.05 -7.66 -6.04
N GLU A 322 -9.14 -6.86 -6.60
CA GLU A 322 -8.36 -5.90 -5.84
C GLU A 322 -7.86 -4.73 -6.70
N PRO A 323 -7.69 -3.53 -6.12
CA PRO A 323 -7.14 -2.38 -6.83
C PRO A 323 -5.70 -2.64 -7.30
N PHE A 324 -5.39 -2.29 -8.55
CA PHE A 324 -4.11 -2.62 -9.19
C PHE A 324 -3.60 -1.50 -10.10
N ASP A 325 -2.31 -1.13 -9.95
CA ASP A 325 -1.64 -0.17 -10.84
C ASP A 325 -0.11 -0.38 -10.98
N GLU A 326 0.38 -1.56 -10.60
CA GLU A 326 1.78 -1.97 -10.68
C GLU A 326 2.14 -2.63 -12.03
N TRP A 327 1.60 -2.11 -13.13
CA TRP A 327 1.68 -2.73 -14.46
C TRP A 327 3.10 -2.91 -14.99
N GLU A 328 4.00 -1.94 -14.78
CA GLU A 328 5.40 -2.06 -15.21
C GLU A 328 6.11 -3.18 -14.45
N GLU A 329 5.86 -3.32 -13.15
CA GLU A 329 6.43 -4.39 -12.33
C GLU A 329 5.87 -5.77 -12.70
N PHE A 330 4.57 -5.83 -13.01
CA PHE A 330 3.93 -7.06 -13.46
C PHE A 330 4.44 -7.52 -14.82
N ALA A 331 4.61 -6.60 -15.77
CA ALA A 331 5.19 -6.93 -17.07
C ALA A 331 6.65 -7.39 -16.95
N MET A 332 7.45 -6.76 -16.08
CA MET A 332 8.81 -7.22 -15.80
C MET A 332 8.83 -8.63 -15.21
N PHE A 333 8.05 -8.88 -14.16
CA PHE A 333 7.91 -10.22 -13.59
C PHE A 333 7.50 -11.24 -14.65
N ALA A 334 6.39 -10.97 -15.36
CA ALA A 334 5.83 -11.90 -16.33
C ALA A 334 6.75 -12.11 -17.55
N SER A 335 7.63 -11.15 -17.86
CA SER A 335 8.65 -11.30 -18.91
C SER A 335 9.85 -12.14 -18.45
N HIS A 336 10.12 -12.23 -17.15
CA HIS A 336 11.22 -13.04 -16.59
C HIS A 336 10.80 -14.47 -16.24
N TYR A 337 9.56 -14.85 -16.50
CA TYR A 337 9.05 -16.22 -16.34
C TYR A 337 8.53 -16.70 -17.70
N PHE A 338 8.79 -17.95 -18.02
CA PHE A 338 8.28 -18.60 -19.23
C PHE A 338 7.50 -19.86 -18.90
N LEU A 339 6.66 -20.27 -19.83
CA LEU A 339 6.09 -21.61 -19.93
C LEU A 339 6.66 -22.26 -21.20
N LEU A 340 7.28 -23.42 -21.05
CA LEU A 340 7.65 -24.30 -22.15
C LEU A 340 6.71 -25.50 -22.13
N PHE A 341 6.19 -25.83 -23.31
CA PHE A 341 5.42 -27.05 -23.54
C PHE A 341 6.08 -27.85 -24.66
N ALA A 342 6.59 -29.04 -24.33
CA ALA A 342 7.19 -29.97 -25.27
C ALA A 342 6.33 -31.24 -25.39
N GLU A 343 6.25 -31.82 -26.58
CA GLU A 343 5.52 -33.06 -26.83
C GLU A 343 6.33 -33.96 -27.76
N ARG A 344 6.33 -35.25 -27.45
CA ARG A 344 7.02 -36.28 -28.20
C ARG A 344 6.20 -37.58 -28.21
N LYS A 345 6.07 -38.14 -29.41
CA LYS A 345 5.38 -39.39 -29.73
C LYS A 345 6.03 -39.96 -30.98
N ILE A 346 6.43 -41.22 -30.93
CA ILE A 346 7.32 -41.87 -31.92
C ILE A 346 6.77 -41.75 -33.36
N ASP A 347 5.45 -41.88 -33.54
CA ASP A 347 4.81 -41.93 -34.87
C ASP A 347 3.96 -40.69 -35.21
N GLN A 348 4.09 -39.59 -34.45
CA GLN A 348 3.26 -38.41 -34.65
C GLN A 348 3.94 -37.38 -35.57
N ASP A 349 3.22 -36.92 -36.60
CA ASP A 349 3.65 -35.77 -37.39
C ASP A 349 3.33 -34.46 -36.64
N TYR A 350 4.39 -33.75 -36.25
CA TYR A 350 4.32 -32.47 -35.54
C TYR A 350 4.30 -31.25 -36.48
N LEU A 351 4.38 -31.46 -37.80
CA LEU A 351 4.37 -30.35 -38.78
C LEU A 351 3.00 -29.66 -38.86
N HIS A 352 1.90 -30.41 -38.70
CA HIS A 352 0.52 -29.94 -38.88
C HIS A 352 -0.30 -29.95 -37.58
N ARG A 353 -0.07 -28.98 -36.68
CA ARG A 353 -0.97 -28.76 -35.52
C ARG A 353 -2.08 -27.75 -35.83
N PRO A 354 -3.35 -28.03 -35.51
CA PRO A 354 -4.44 -27.04 -35.60
C PRO A 354 -4.21 -25.82 -34.69
N TYR A 355 -3.55 -26.01 -33.54
CA TYR A 355 -3.22 -24.90 -32.62
C TYR A 355 -2.19 -23.93 -33.20
N ARG A 356 -1.30 -24.38 -34.12
CA ARG A 356 -0.38 -23.50 -34.85
C ARG A 356 -1.12 -22.52 -35.76
N THR A 357 -2.31 -22.85 -36.27
CA THR A 357 -3.06 -21.93 -37.15
C THR A 357 -3.75 -20.81 -36.34
N SER A 358 -4.18 -21.12 -35.10
CA SER A 358 -4.65 -20.13 -34.12
C SER A 358 -3.52 -19.26 -33.57
N LEU A 359 -2.34 -19.85 -33.30
CA LEU A 359 -1.16 -19.14 -32.78
C LEU A 359 -0.39 -18.35 -33.84
N ALA A 360 -0.26 -18.85 -35.07
CA ALA A 360 0.41 -18.17 -36.18
C ALA A 360 -0.44 -17.01 -36.76
N GLY A 361 -1.77 -17.10 -36.62
CA GLY A 361 -2.71 -16.06 -37.09
C GLY A 361 -2.68 -14.77 -36.27
N SER A 362 -2.24 -14.81 -35.01
CA SER A 362 -2.06 -13.62 -34.17
C SER A 362 -0.60 -13.19 -34.00
N THR A 363 0.36 -14.01 -34.45
CA THR A 363 1.81 -13.74 -34.35
C THR A 363 2.49 -13.55 -35.70
N SER A 364 1.73 -13.41 -36.80
CA SER A 364 2.34 -13.06 -38.09
C SER A 364 3.05 -11.70 -37.97
N ARG A 365 4.39 -11.78 -37.84
CA ARG A 365 5.44 -10.75 -37.85
C ARG A 365 6.08 -10.28 -36.53
N LEU A 366 5.82 -10.87 -35.35
CA LEU A 366 6.51 -10.46 -34.10
C LEU A 366 7.32 -11.57 -33.40
N SER A 367 7.62 -12.67 -34.08
CA SER A 367 8.72 -13.55 -33.66
C SER A 367 10.05 -12.80 -33.84
N LEU A 368 10.46 -12.07 -32.80
CA LEU A 368 11.81 -11.55 -32.63
C LEU A 368 12.52 -12.50 -31.68
N ALA A 369 13.11 -13.54 -32.26
CA ALA A 369 14.27 -14.16 -31.64
C ALA A 369 15.29 -13.05 -31.38
N SER A 370 15.58 -12.78 -30.11
CA SER A 370 16.83 -12.16 -29.73
C SER A 370 17.92 -13.21 -29.95
N SER A 371 18.42 -13.33 -31.19
CA SER A 371 19.68 -14.01 -31.40
C SER A 371 20.77 -13.24 -30.65
N PRO A 372 21.62 -13.90 -29.85
CA PRO A 372 22.89 -13.32 -29.48
C PRO A 372 23.64 -13.06 -30.78
N VAL A 373 24.25 -11.87 -30.91
CA VAL A 373 25.18 -11.60 -32.01
C VAL A 373 26.41 -12.48 -31.81
N SER A 374 26.36 -13.72 -32.29
CA SER A 374 27.56 -14.47 -32.68
C SER A 374 27.82 -14.16 -34.15
N GLY A 375 28.98 -13.57 -34.42
CA GLY A 375 29.33 -12.98 -35.72
C GLY A 375 29.04 -13.88 -36.92
N THR A 376 28.26 -13.35 -37.86
CA THR A 376 28.44 -13.41 -39.32
C THR A 376 27.22 -12.73 -39.95
N GLY A 377 27.47 -11.82 -40.90
CA GLY A 377 26.55 -10.76 -41.28
C GLY A 377 25.21 -11.21 -41.87
N SER A 378 24.18 -10.39 -41.61
CA SER A 378 22.94 -10.34 -42.38
C SER A 378 22.52 -8.88 -42.61
N PRO A 379 21.87 -8.56 -43.73
CA PRO A 379 21.94 -7.26 -44.39
C PRO A 379 20.91 -6.29 -43.83
N VAL A 380 21.27 -5.61 -42.73
CA VAL A 380 20.71 -4.27 -42.48
C VAL A 380 21.55 -3.31 -43.34
N PRO A 381 20.96 -2.40 -44.12
CA PRO A 381 21.74 -1.40 -44.85
C PRO A 381 22.69 -0.71 -43.86
N ASP A 382 23.97 -0.58 -44.23
CA ASP A 382 25.00 0.18 -43.52
C ASP A 382 24.50 1.62 -43.28
N VAL A 383 23.75 1.83 -42.20
CA VAL A 383 23.41 3.15 -41.71
C VAL A 383 23.91 3.26 -40.29
N PRO A 384 24.75 4.26 -39.96
CA PRO A 384 25.39 4.35 -38.65
C PRO A 384 24.37 4.20 -37.52
N GLN A 385 24.61 3.25 -36.61
CA GLN A 385 23.93 3.21 -35.32
C GLN A 385 24.25 4.52 -34.58
N GLU A 386 23.25 5.11 -33.94
CA GLU A 386 23.49 6.29 -33.12
C GLU A 386 24.39 5.91 -31.94
N HIS A 387 25.31 6.81 -31.58
CA HIS A 387 26.26 6.54 -30.50
C HIS A 387 25.51 6.17 -29.22
N PRO A 388 25.90 5.07 -28.55
CA PRO A 388 25.30 4.67 -27.30
C PRO A 388 25.38 5.75 -26.23
N LEU A 389 24.30 5.91 -25.47
CA LEU A 389 24.27 6.78 -24.31
C LEU A 389 24.78 6.03 -23.07
N GLN A 390 25.42 6.75 -22.18
CA GLN A 390 25.79 6.30 -20.85
C GLN A 390 24.90 6.98 -19.83
N ALA A 391 24.83 6.42 -18.62
CA ALA A 391 24.01 6.95 -17.52
C ALA A 391 24.83 7.13 -16.24
N PRO A 392 25.91 7.95 -16.23
CA PRO A 392 26.67 8.20 -15.01
C PRO A 392 25.78 8.77 -13.90
N GLU A 393 25.93 8.22 -12.69
CA GLU A 393 25.21 8.65 -11.50
C GLU A 393 25.61 10.08 -11.10
N LEU A 394 24.66 10.88 -10.62
CA LEU A 394 24.94 12.19 -10.06
C LEU A 394 25.60 12.05 -8.68
N PRO A 395 26.53 12.95 -8.33
CA PRO A 395 27.17 12.95 -7.02
C PRO A 395 26.19 13.30 -5.90
N GLY A 396 26.50 12.85 -4.68
CA GLY A 396 25.79 13.22 -3.46
C GLY A 396 24.68 12.25 -3.03
N LYS A 397 23.83 12.71 -2.12
CA LYS A 397 22.71 11.92 -1.58
C LYS A 397 21.53 11.95 -2.56
N SER A 398 20.69 10.93 -2.48
CA SER A 398 19.41 10.89 -3.19
C SER A 398 18.30 10.40 -2.27
N VAL A 399 17.08 10.84 -2.54
CA VAL A 399 15.88 10.41 -1.82
C VAL A 399 15.11 9.43 -2.69
N PRO A 400 14.94 8.16 -2.28
CA PRO A 400 14.23 7.18 -3.09
C PRO A 400 12.76 7.56 -3.27
N ARG A 401 12.35 7.76 -4.54
CA ARG A 401 10.96 7.97 -4.92
C ARG A 401 10.70 7.57 -6.37
N ARG A 402 9.45 7.22 -6.69
CA ARG A 402 8.99 6.85 -8.04
C ARG A 402 7.58 7.37 -8.29
N PHE A 403 7.20 7.52 -9.56
CA PHE A 403 5.94 8.12 -10.00
C PHE A 403 5.71 9.54 -9.44
N ALA A 404 6.81 10.25 -9.22
CA ALA A 404 6.86 11.68 -8.93
C ALA A 404 6.79 12.49 -10.25
N ALA A 405 6.58 13.80 -10.15
CA ALA A 405 6.54 14.69 -11.31
C ALA A 405 7.66 15.73 -11.27
N VAL A 406 8.20 16.07 -12.44
CA VAL A 406 9.17 17.15 -12.61
C VAL A 406 8.47 18.50 -12.42
N VAL A 407 9.08 19.39 -11.62
CA VAL A 407 8.61 20.77 -11.41
C VAL A 407 9.66 21.74 -11.95
N PRO A 408 9.26 22.78 -12.73
CA PRO A 408 10.20 23.78 -13.19
C PRO A 408 10.76 24.62 -12.03
N ALA A 409 11.89 25.30 -12.25
CA ALA A 409 12.46 26.26 -11.30
C ALA A 409 11.45 27.35 -10.90
N THR A 410 11.64 27.98 -9.73
CA THR A 410 10.71 28.98 -9.17
C THR A 410 10.79 30.35 -9.83
N SER A 411 11.89 30.66 -10.53
CA SER A 411 12.10 31.93 -11.23
C SER A 411 12.67 31.69 -12.61
N GLU A 412 12.42 32.61 -13.54
CA GLU A 412 12.99 32.57 -14.89
C GLU A 412 14.52 32.67 -14.89
N ILE A 413 15.10 33.32 -13.87
CA ILE A 413 16.56 33.49 -13.71
C ILE A 413 17.25 32.15 -13.34
N SER A 414 16.54 31.28 -12.63
CA SER A 414 17.02 29.94 -12.27
C SER A 414 16.60 28.85 -13.25
N GLU A 415 16.00 29.23 -14.38
CA GLU A 415 15.68 28.28 -15.44
C GLU A 415 16.94 27.72 -16.09
N GLY A 416 16.98 26.39 -16.26
CA GLY A 416 18.16 25.67 -16.75
C GLY A 416 19.15 25.29 -15.65
N GLU A 417 19.09 25.93 -14.48
CA GLU A 417 20.02 25.71 -13.36
C GLU A 417 19.44 24.84 -12.24
N ALA A 418 18.11 24.70 -12.16
CA ALA A 418 17.43 23.85 -11.17
C ALA A 418 16.22 23.07 -11.73
N VAL A 419 15.97 21.90 -11.15
CA VAL A 419 14.80 21.06 -11.43
C VAL A 419 14.24 20.44 -10.15
N GLY A 420 12.91 20.51 -10.00
CA GLY A 420 12.21 19.97 -8.85
C GLY A 420 11.68 18.56 -9.12
N LEU A 421 11.60 17.73 -8.10
CA LEU A 421 10.96 16.42 -8.15
C LEU A 421 9.93 16.29 -7.02
N LEU A 422 8.64 16.38 -7.38
CA LEU A 422 7.55 16.53 -6.43
C LEU A 422 6.76 15.23 -6.22
N GLY A 423 6.51 14.93 -4.95
CA GLY A 423 5.62 13.85 -4.53
C GLY A 423 6.12 12.46 -4.89
N GLY A 424 5.23 11.58 -5.34
CA GLY A 424 5.52 10.19 -5.69
C GLY A 424 5.49 9.23 -4.50
N LEU A 425 5.84 7.97 -4.76
CA LEU A 425 5.91 6.91 -3.77
C LEU A 425 7.36 6.70 -3.31
N GLY A 426 7.61 6.91 -2.01
CA GLY A 426 8.88 6.58 -1.37
C GLY A 426 8.96 5.12 -0.89
N THR A 427 9.86 4.84 0.05
CA THR A 427 10.09 3.49 0.58
C THR A 427 8.94 2.95 1.44
N GLN A 428 8.20 3.82 2.12
CA GLN A 428 7.11 3.43 3.02
C GLN A 428 5.79 4.10 2.67
N GLU A 429 5.83 5.36 2.24
CA GLU A 429 4.63 6.17 2.03
C GLU A 429 4.78 7.11 0.83
N ARG A 430 3.64 7.68 0.43
CA ARG A 430 3.61 8.70 -0.62
C ARG A 430 4.07 10.02 -0.04
N ARG A 431 4.89 10.74 -0.79
CA ARG A 431 5.54 11.95 -0.33
C ARG A 431 4.74 13.19 -0.73
N ILE A 432 4.85 14.23 0.08
CA ILE A 432 4.35 15.59 -0.21
C ILE A 432 5.49 16.58 -0.48
N ASP A 433 6.73 16.18 -0.18
CA ASP A 433 7.91 17.02 -0.32
C ASP A 433 8.40 17.11 -1.78
N CYS A 434 9.23 18.11 -2.03
CA CYS A 434 9.89 18.35 -3.30
C CYS A 434 11.41 18.26 -3.11
N ASP A 435 12.06 17.43 -3.92
CA ASP A 435 13.53 17.48 -4.05
C ASP A 435 13.89 18.61 -5.02
N THR A 436 14.94 19.36 -4.71
CA THR A 436 15.53 20.38 -5.58
C THR A 436 16.89 19.89 -6.03
N TYR A 437 17.03 19.59 -7.32
CA TYR A 437 18.32 19.34 -7.96
C TYR A 437 18.80 20.63 -8.61
N SER A 438 20.09 20.92 -8.48
CA SER A 438 20.68 22.18 -8.96
C SER A 438 22.13 22.00 -9.36
N ARG A 439 22.62 22.89 -10.24
CA ARG A 439 24.04 23.08 -10.53
C ARG A 439 24.68 24.19 -9.67
N THR A 440 23.85 25.03 -9.07
CA THR A 440 24.25 26.21 -8.30
C THR A 440 23.80 26.07 -6.84
N GLU A 441 24.68 26.37 -5.88
CA GLU A 441 24.41 26.20 -4.44
C GLU A 441 23.51 27.31 -3.85
N ASP A 442 23.51 28.51 -4.45
CA ASP A 442 22.83 29.70 -3.91
C ASP A 442 21.34 29.85 -4.32
N LEU A 443 20.69 28.75 -4.75
CA LEU A 443 19.29 28.79 -5.18
C LEU A 443 18.31 28.54 -4.03
N LEU A 444 17.18 29.25 -4.05
CA LEU A 444 16.09 28.99 -3.13
C LEU A 444 15.49 27.59 -3.38
N PRO A 445 15.38 26.75 -2.33
CA PRO A 445 14.74 25.45 -2.42
C PRO A 445 13.31 25.51 -2.96
N MET A 446 12.97 24.57 -3.85
CA MET A 446 11.60 24.41 -4.32
C MET A 446 10.75 23.68 -3.28
N GLN A 447 9.53 24.17 -3.11
CA GLN A 447 8.51 23.55 -2.26
C GLN A 447 7.36 23.00 -3.09
N GLY A 448 6.72 21.95 -2.58
CA GLY A 448 5.46 21.44 -3.13
C GLY A 448 4.25 22.27 -2.69
N PRO A 449 3.08 22.07 -3.32
CA PRO A 449 1.83 22.64 -2.82
C PRO A 449 1.51 22.08 -1.43
N PRO A 450 0.73 22.81 -0.60
CA PRO A 450 0.34 22.39 0.76
C PRO A 450 -0.73 21.29 0.73
N MET A 451 -0.39 20.14 0.15
CA MET A 451 -1.26 18.97 0.06
C MET A 451 -1.30 18.20 1.38
N ARG A 452 -2.49 17.75 1.77
CA ARG A 452 -2.69 16.94 2.99
C ARG A 452 -2.16 15.51 2.85
N THR A 453 -2.16 14.98 1.62
CA THR A 453 -1.75 13.61 1.32
C THR A 453 -0.83 13.57 0.10
N GLY A 454 0.21 12.74 0.16
CA GLY A 454 1.12 12.54 -0.96
C GLY A 454 0.42 11.88 -2.14
N LEU A 455 0.65 12.42 -3.34
CA LEU A 455 0.12 11.92 -4.60
C LEU A 455 1.21 11.27 -5.44
N MET A 456 0.85 10.26 -6.21
CA MET A 456 1.68 9.66 -7.26
C MET A 456 0.90 9.60 -8.58
N CYS A 457 1.60 9.49 -9.71
CA CYS A 457 0.99 9.43 -11.03
C CYS A 457 0.11 10.66 -11.38
N HIS A 458 0.43 11.81 -10.78
CA HIS A 458 -0.09 13.14 -11.14
C HIS A 458 0.80 13.75 -12.22
N THR A 459 0.31 14.79 -12.90
CA THR A 459 1.13 15.59 -13.83
C THR A 459 1.43 16.95 -13.23
N VAL A 460 2.63 17.47 -13.50
CA VAL A 460 2.94 18.90 -13.34
C VAL A 460 3.29 19.46 -14.71
N THR A 461 2.52 20.42 -15.18
CA THR A 461 2.64 20.98 -16.53
C THR A 461 3.00 22.45 -16.45
N ARG A 462 4.13 22.84 -17.05
CA ARG A 462 4.59 24.23 -17.13
C ARG A 462 3.61 25.09 -17.94
N LEU A 463 3.38 26.33 -17.56
CA LEU A 463 2.47 27.25 -18.23
C LEU A 463 3.25 28.25 -19.08
N GLY A 464 3.50 27.87 -20.33
CA GLY A 464 4.22 28.73 -21.26
C GLY A 464 5.72 28.85 -20.96
N GLY A 465 6.29 29.96 -21.43
CA GLY A 465 7.70 30.30 -21.24
C GLY A 465 8.03 30.85 -19.86
N THR A 466 7.13 30.73 -18.88
CA THR A 466 7.30 31.26 -17.51
C THR A 466 7.68 30.15 -16.53
N SER A 467 8.01 30.51 -15.29
CA SER A 467 8.21 29.57 -14.18
C SER A 467 6.91 28.99 -13.60
N ASN A 468 5.75 29.37 -14.13
CA ASN A 468 4.44 28.94 -13.63
C ASN A 468 4.14 27.49 -14.06
N CYS A 469 3.38 26.77 -13.24
CA CYS A 469 2.97 25.39 -13.56
C CYS A 469 1.66 25.00 -12.88
N ILE A 470 0.99 23.98 -13.39
CA ILE A 470 -0.20 23.38 -12.78
C ILE A 470 0.05 21.91 -12.46
N LEU A 471 -0.24 21.50 -11.23
CA LEU A 471 -0.38 20.11 -10.82
C LEU A 471 -1.83 19.67 -11.07
N ALA A 472 -2.03 18.50 -11.68
CA ALA A 472 -3.36 17.93 -11.91
C ALA A 472 -3.43 16.45 -11.54
N GLY A 473 -4.49 16.10 -10.79
CA GLY A 473 -4.91 14.73 -10.50
C GLY A 473 -3.88 13.88 -9.75
N GLY A 474 -3.79 12.61 -10.10
CA GLY A 474 -2.97 11.60 -9.43
C GLY A 474 -3.78 10.71 -8.51
N ARG A 475 -3.11 9.93 -7.66
CA ARG A 475 -3.79 9.00 -6.74
C ARG A 475 -3.07 8.80 -5.41
N THR A 476 -3.86 8.43 -4.40
CA THR A 476 -3.36 7.89 -3.11
C THR A 476 -3.52 6.38 -2.99
N SER A 477 -4.27 5.72 -3.86
CA SER A 477 -4.29 4.28 -4.06
C SER A 477 -4.99 4.02 -5.39
N PRO A 478 -4.86 2.85 -6.04
CA PRO A 478 -5.50 2.64 -7.35
C PRO A 478 -7.01 2.87 -7.35
N ASP A 479 -7.67 2.75 -6.19
CA ASP A 479 -9.09 3.01 -5.93
C ASP A 479 -9.38 4.42 -5.34
N LYS A 480 -8.38 5.30 -5.29
CA LYS A 480 -8.49 6.68 -4.76
C LYS A 480 -7.76 7.66 -5.67
N ALA A 481 -8.34 7.86 -6.85
CA ALA A 481 -7.94 8.91 -7.77
C ALA A 481 -8.29 10.30 -7.21
N SER A 482 -7.43 11.27 -7.46
CA SER A 482 -7.59 12.65 -7.02
C SER A 482 -8.06 13.52 -8.18
N ALA A 483 -8.99 14.43 -7.90
CA ALA A 483 -9.40 15.51 -8.79
C ALA A 483 -8.69 16.84 -8.45
N GLU A 484 -7.83 16.85 -7.43
CA GLU A 484 -7.18 18.06 -6.97
C GLU A 484 -6.26 18.66 -8.03
N CYS A 485 -6.27 19.99 -8.13
CA CYS A 485 -5.36 20.76 -8.96
C CYS A 485 -4.75 21.91 -8.16
N TRP A 486 -3.48 22.21 -8.43
CA TRP A 486 -2.75 23.29 -7.78
C TRP A 486 -2.00 24.09 -8.83
N LEU A 487 -2.13 25.41 -8.78
CA LEU A 487 -1.44 26.35 -9.66
C LEU A 487 -0.28 26.97 -8.89
N ARG A 488 0.94 26.84 -9.41
CA ARG A 488 2.07 27.66 -8.99
C ARG A 488 2.16 28.88 -9.88
N GLN A 489 1.97 30.06 -9.29
CA GLN A 489 2.13 31.33 -9.95
C GLN A 489 3.08 32.23 -9.16
N ASP A 490 4.08 32.81 -9.82
CA ASP A 490 5.06 33.71 -9.22
C ASP A 490 5.76 33.08 -7.99
N GLY A 491 6.08 31.79 -8.10
CA GLY A 491 6.72 30.99 -7.05
C GLY A 491 5.78 30.48 -5.94
N MET A 492 4.52 30.92 -5.89
CA MET A 492 3.56 30.54 -4.85
C MET A 492 2.52 29.52 -5.33
N TRP A 493 2.25 28.50 -4.52
CA TRP A 493 1.22 27.50 -4.80
C TRP A 493 -0.15 27.95 -4.27
N ARG A 494 -1.18 27.84 -5.09
CA ARG A 494 -2.58 28.05 -4.73
C ARG A 494 -3.47 26.97 -5.32
N ARG A 495 -4.61 26.71 -4.69
CA ARG A 495 -5.57 25.74 -5.20
C ARG A 495 -6.13 26.24 -6.54
N ALA A 496 -6.20 25.35 -7.52
CA ALA A 496 -6.85 25.60 -8.81
C ALA A 496 -8.18 24.84 -8.88
N GLN A 497 -8.96 25.07 -9.95
CA GLN A 497 -10.21 24.36 -10.17
C GLN A 497 -9.93 22.86 -10.31
N SER A 498 -10.70 22.05 -9.57
CA SER A 498 -10.60 20.59 -9.64
C SER A 498 -10.95 20.06 -11.02
N LEU A 499 -10.36 18.92 -11.38
CA LEU A 499 -10.78 18.14 -12.54
C LEU A 499 -12.26 17.74 -12.39
N PRO A 500 -13.01 17.57 -13.48
CA PRO A 500 -14.40 17.10 -13.43
C PRO A 500 -14.55 15.76 -12.72
N GLU A 501 -13.54 14.88 -12.88
CA GLU A 501 -13.44 13.59 -12.22
C GLU A 501 -11.99 13.29 -11.85
N GLY A 502 -11.80 12.63 -10.70
CA GLY A 502 -10.47 12.24 -10.23
C GLY A 502 -9.83 11.20 -11.14
N ARG A 503 -8.58 11.43 -11.54
CA ARG A 503 -7.86 10.56 -12.48
C ARG A 503 -6.36 10.53 -12.23
N TYR A 504 -5.73 9.41 -12.56
CA TYR A 504 -4.28 9.23 -12.49
C TYR A 504 -3.73 8.58 -13.76
N ARG A 505 -2.41 8.68 -13.98
CA ARG A 505 -1.75 8.21 -15.22
C ARG A 505 -2.36 8.79 -16.50
N HIS A 506 -2.94 9.98 -16.42
CA HIS A 506 -3.29 10.78 -17.59
C HIS A 506 -2.02 11.46 -18.12
N CYS A 507 -2.04 11.89 -19.37
CA CYS A 507 -0.99 12.72 -19.93
C CYS A 507 -1.45 14.18 -19.99
N ALA A 508 -0.51 15.11 -19.87
CA ALA A 508 -0.78 16.55 -19.86
C ALA A 508 0.30 17.31 -20.64
N VAL A 509 -0.10 18.25 -21.50
CA VAL A 509 0.82 19.09 -22.28
C VAL A 509 0.41 20.56 -22.23
N PRO A 510 1.38 21.48 -22.30
CA PRO A 510 1.09 22.91 -22.38
C PRO A 510 0.72 23.33 -23.79
N LEU A 511 -0.24 24.23 -23.91
CA LEU A 511 -0.59 24.90 -25.17
C LEU A 511 -0.54 26.42 -24.99
N ARG A 512 -0.26 27.13 -26.07
CA ARG A 512 -0.42 28.58 -26.17
C ARG A 512 -1.40 28.90 -27.28
N LEU A 513 -2.60 29.32 -26.91
CA LEU A 513 -3.66 29.64 -27.87
C LEU A 513 -3.45 31.06 -28.41
N PRO A 514 -3.53 31.29 -29.72
CA PRO A 514 -3.41 32.63 -30.32
C PRO A 514 -4.70 33.44 -30.10
N THR A 515 -4.88 33.97 -28.90
CA THR A 515 -6.00 34.86 -28.53
C THR A 515 -5.58 36.34 -28.58
N GLU A 516 -6.52 37.23 -28.90
CA GLU A 516 -6.31 38.68 -28.87
C GLU A 516 -6.92 39.29 -27.60
N PRO A 517 -6.25 40.24 -26.89
CA PRO A 517 -5.00 40.92 -27.26
C PRO A 517 -3.71 40.18 -26.84
N ARG A 518 -3.80 39.02 -26.17
CA ARG A 518 -2.64 38.21 -25.76
C ARG A 518 -2.92 36.72 -25.82
N PRO A 519 -1.93 35.89 -26.20
CA PRO A 519 -2.07 34.44 -26.19
C PRO A 519 -2.36 33.88 -24.79
N ALA A 520 -3.33 32.97 -24.69
CA ALA A 520 -3.69 32.31 -23.44
C ALA A 520 -2.85 31.05 -23.21
N HIS A 521 -2.28 30.91 -22.01
CA HIS A 521 -1.58 29.70 -21.56
C HIS A 521 -2.60 28.69 -21.03
N THR A 522 -2.61 27.50 -21.62
CA THR A 522 -3.61 26.47 -21.35
C THR A 522 -2.95 25.10 -21.23
N VAL A 523 -3.66 24.13 -20.66
CA VAL A 523 -3.17 22.76 -20.52
C VAL A 523 -4.18 21.79 -21.09
N LEU A 524 -3.70 20.88 -21.93
CA LEU A 524 -4.49 19.80 -22.51
C LEU A 524 -4.16 18.49 -21.78
N ILE A 525 -5.19 17.84 -21.25
CA ILE A 525 -5.13 16.52 -20.62
C ILE A 525 -5.87 15.50 -21.47
N PHE A 526 -5.33 14.28 -21.55
CA PHE A 526 -6.01 13.13 -22.15
C PHE A 526 -5.94 11.87 -21.30
N GLY A 527 -7.05 11.14 -21.27
CA GLY A 527 -7.18 9.81 -20.69
C GLY A 527 -6.96 9.74 -19.18
N GLY A 528 -6.41 8.63 -18.72
CA GLY A 528 -6.23 8.29 -17.31
C GLY A 528 -7.18 7.21 -16.81
N LYS A 529 -7.04 6.86 -15.54
CA LYS A 529 -7.88 5.87 -14.84
C LYS A 529 -8.50 6.50 -13.58
N THR A 530 -9.76 6.20 -13.33
CA THR A 530 -10.58 6.70 -12.21
C THR A 530 -10.51 5.75 -11.01
N SER A 531 -11.13 6.14 -9.88
CA SER A 531 -11.19 5.35 -8.64
C SER A 531 -11.93 4.02 -8.77
N ASP A 532 -12.95 3.94 -9.63
CA ASP A 532 -13.71 2.71 -9.90
C ASP A 532 -13.03 1.83 -10.98
N GLY A 533 -11.89 2.27 -11.49
CA GLY A 533 -11.11 1.58 -12.50
C GLY A 533 -11.57 1.83 -13.94
N HIS A 534 -12.51 2.75 -14.17
CA HIS A 534 -12.85 3.21 -15.50
C HIS A 534 -11.63 3.87 -16.18
N VAL A 535 -11.42 3.54 -17.46
CA VAL A 535 -10.32 4.07 -18.27
C VAL A 535 -10.92 5.08 -19.23
N LEU A 536 -10.35 6.28 -19.27
CA LEU A 536 -10.93 7.45 -19.91
C LEU A 536 -10.38 7.66 -21.33
N ASP A 537 -11.21 8.20 -22.22
CA ASP A 537 -10.89 8.76 -23.54
C ASP A 537 -11.17 10.27 -23.62
N GLU A 538 -11.40 10.92 -22.49
CA GLU A 538 -11.74 12.33 -22.45
C GLU A 538 -10.54 13.24 -22.72
N TRP A 539 -10.79 14.29 -23.50
CA TRP A 539 -9.89 15.43 -23.70
C TRP A 539 -10.37 16.62 -22.88
N LEU A 540 -9.53 17.12 -21.97
CA LEU A 540 -9.83 18.26 -21.11
C LEU A 540 -8.87 19.42 -21.38
N LEU A 541 -9.42 20.62 -21.53
CA LEU A 541 -8.67 21.87 -21.64
C LEU A 541 -8.83 22.70 -20.39
N TRP A 542 -7.73 23.10 -19.78
CA TRP A 542 -7.72 24.12 -18.72
C TRP A 542 -7.51 25.51 -19.32
N MET A 543 -8.45 26.42 -19.05
CA MET A 543 -8.51 27.78 -19.63
C MET A 543 -8.25 28.87 -18.57
N GLY A 544 -7.30 28.64 -17.65
CA GLY A 544 -7.01 29.62 -16.59
C GLY A 544 -8.17 29.75 -15.61
N GLU A 545 -8.67 30.98 -15.46
CA GLU A 545 -9.86 31.28 -14.64
C GLU A 545 -11.11 30.53 -15.11
N GLY A 546 -11.19 30.20 -16.41
CA GLY A 546 -12.31 29.45 -16.99
C GLY A 546 -12.39 27.97 -16.61
N GLY A 547 -11.40 27.45 -15.86
CA GLY A 547 -11.35 26.08 -15.37
C GLY A 547 -11.18 25.02 -16.46
N TRP A 548 -11.50 23.77 -16.12
CA TRP A 548 -11.45 22.63 -17.02
C TRP A 548 -12.71 22.52 -17.88
N ARG A 549 -12.54 22.23 -19.17
CA ARG A 549 -13.63 22.01 -20.13
C ARG A 549 -13.33 20.81 -21.02
N THR A 550 -14.35 20.01 -21.31
CA THR A 550 -14.22 18.93 -22.30
C THR A 550 -14.14 19.52 -23.70
N ILE A 551 -13.20 19.03 -24.51
CA ILE A 551 -13.05 19.43 -25.91
C ILE A 551 -13.76 18.42 -26.82
N HIS A 552 -14.47 18.92 -27.81
CA HIS A 552 -15.03 18.07 -28.87
C HIS A 552 -13.93 17.60 -29.83
N VAL A 553 -13.86 16.28 -30.06
CA VAL A 553 -12.98 15.70 -31.07
C VAL A 553 -13.73 15.59 -32.39
N ALA A 554 -13.23 16.28 -33.41
CA ALA A 554 -13.75 16.19 -34.76
C ALA A 554 -13.10 15.00 -35.50
N GLY A 555 -13.92 14.05 -35.93
CA GLY A 555 -13.47 12.90 -36.73
C GLY A 555 -13.07 11.69 -35.89
N GLU A 556 -11.94 11.05 -36.25
CA GLU A 556 -11.42 9.88 -35.55
C GLU A 556 -10.85 10.28 -34.18
N ALA A 557 -11.09 9.47 -33.15
CA ALA A 557 -10.60 9.72 -31.80
C ALA A 557 -9.76 8.53 -31.29
N PRO A 558 -8.67 8.78 -30.54
CA PRO A 558 -7.93 7.71 -29.89
C PRO A 558 -8.81 7.02 -28.83
N PRO A 559 -8.79 5.67 -28.74
CA PRO A 559 -9.56 4.96 -27.73
C PRO A 559 -9.06 5.25 -26.30
N ALA A 560 -9.93 4.94 -25.34
CA ALA A 560 -9.70 5.10 -23.91
C ALA A 560 -8.41 4.41 -23.45
N ARG A 561 -7.59 5.14 -22.69
CA ARG A 561 -6.29 4.66 -22.23
C ARG A 561 -5.77 5.39 -21.01
N PHE A 562 -4.84 4.73 -20.32
CA PHE A 562 -4.04 5.34 -19.25
C PHE A 562 -2.56 5.00 -19.43
N GLY A 563 -1.68 5.81 -18.86
CA GLY A 563 -0.22 5.66 -18.95
C GLY A 563 0.35 5.88 -20.35
N ALA A 564 -0.36 6.62 -21.20
CA ALA A 564 0.12 7.03 -22.52
C ALA A 564 1.12 8.19 -22.40
N ALA A 565 1.92 8.40 -23.45
CA ALA A 565 2.82 9.54 -23.54
C ALA A 565 2.26 10.56 -24.55
N MET A 566 2.34 11.85 -24.20
CA MET A 566 1.88 12.95 -25.06
C MET A 566 2.90 14.09 -25.01
N ILE A 567 3.16 14.70 -26.15
CA ILE A 567 4.02 15.88 -26.26
C ILE A 567 3.54 16.74 -27.44
N THR A 568 3.73 18.06 -27.34
CA THR A 568 3.50 19.01 -28.43
C THR A 568 4.57 18.89 -29.53
N ASP A 569 4.32 19.40 -30.73
CA ASP A 569 5.33 19.45 -31.81
C ASP A 569 6.39 20.55 -31.50
N ALA A 570 5.92 21.69 -30.98
CA ALA A 570 6.73 22.81 -30.50
C ALA A 570 6.50 23.04 -29.00
N ARG A 571 7.42 23.68 -28.27
CA ARG A 571 7.36 23.85 -26.80
C ARG A 571 5.99 24.34 -26.27
N GLU A 572 5.27 25.13 -27.06
CA GLU A 572 3.90 25.61 -26.78
C GLU A 572 3.03 25.61 -28.06
N GLY A 573 3.10 24.52 -28.84
CA GLY A 573 2.29 24.38 -30.05
C GLY A 573 0.83 24.05 -29.77
N ILE A 574 -0.01 24.21 -30.80
CA ILE A 574 -1.42 23.77 -30.83
C ILE A 574 -1.56 22.37 -31.46
N SER A 575 -0.46 21.69 -31.74
CA SER A 575 -0.43 20.32 -32.27
C SER A 575 0.64 19.49 -31.59
N GLY A 576 0.53 18.17 -31.70
CA GLY A 576 1.47 17.24 -31.12
C GLY A 576 1.14 15.79 -31.41
N VAL A 577 1.69 14.91 -30.58
CA VAL A 577 1.49 13.47 -30.70
C VAL A 577 1.06 12.84 -29.39
N LEU A 578 0.33 11.73 -29.52
CA LEU A 578 -0.09 10.83 -28.46
C LEU A 578 0.29 9.40 -28.86
N ILE A 579 0.92 8.65 -27.97
CA ILE A 579 1.41 7.31 -28.27
C ILE A 579 1.22 6.36 -27.09
N GLY A 580 0.87 5.12 -27.41
CA GLY A 580 0.83 4.02 -26.46
C GLY A 580 -0.24 4.17 -25.38
N GLY A 581 0.11 3.78 -24.15
CA GLY A 581 -0.80 3.60 -23.04
C GLY A 581 -1.36 2.17 -22.96
N MET A 582 -2.33 1.98 -22.10
CA MET A 582 -2.93 0.68 -21.82
C MET A 582 -4.46 0.77 -21.80
N THR A 583 -5.09 -0.26 -22.34
CA THR A 583 -6.55 -0.44 -22.34
C THR A 583 -7.08 -0.80 -20.95
N SER A 584 -8.40 -0.73 -20.75
CA SER A 584 -9.07 -1.25 -19.55
C SER A 584 -8.86 -2.75 -19.30
N ALA A 585 -8.47 -3.51 -20.33
CA ALA A 585 -8.14 -4.92 -20.21
C ALA A 585 -6.65 -5.16 -19.89
N GLY A 586 -5.85 -4.14 -19.57
CA GLY A 586 -4.45 -4.33 -19.22
C GLY A 586 -3.54 -4.70 -20.40
N ARG A 587 -3.94 -4.40 -21.64
CA ARG A 587 -3.13 -4.59 -22.85
C ARG A 587 -2.53 -3.27 -23.31
N VAL A 588 -1.23 -3.26 -23.60
CA VAL A 588 -0.50 -2.10 -24.14
C VAL A 588 -1.00 -1.80 -25.55
N LEU A 589 -1.26 -0.53 -25.81
CA LEU A 589 -1.64 -0.02 -27.13
C LEU A 589 -0.38 0.30 -27.94
N SER A 590 -0.39 -0.04 -29.23
CA SER A 590 0.71 0.22 -30.17
C SER A 590 0.38 1.28 -31.22
N ASP A 591 -0.73 1.99 -31.02
CA ASP A 591 -1.16 3.06 -31.88
C ASP A 591 -0.39 4.36 -31.61
N PHE A 592 -0.29 5.16 -32.67
CA PHE A 592 0.41 6.42 -32.70
C PHE A 592 -0.47 7.46 -33.39
N TRP A 593 -0.73 8.55 -32.69
CA TRP A 593 -1.68 9.58 -33.08
C TRP A 593 -0.99 10.92 -33.19
N HIS A 594 -1.36 11.68 -34.21
CA HIS A 594 -1.08 13.11 -34.30
C HIS A 594 -2.38 13.86 -33.98
N TRP A 595 -2.29 14.92 -33.19
CA TRP A 595 -3.43 15.75 -32.82
C TRP A 595 -3.14 17.23 -33.13
N SER A 596 -4.19 17.98 -33.48
CA SER A 596 -4.15 19.44 -33.66
C SER A 596 -5.42 20.08 -33.10
N LEU A 597 -5.27 21.23 -32.48
CA LEU A 597 -6.36 22.06 -31.99
C LEU A 597 -6.54 23.24 -32.95
N GLU A 598 -7.72 23.36 -33.54
CA GLU A 598 -8.05 24.42 -34.49
C GLU A 598 -8.56 25.69 -33.77
N ALA A 599 -8.67 26.80 -34.53
CA ALA A 599 -9.08 28.10 -33.98
C ALA A 599 -10.51 28.13 -33.43
N ASP A 600 -11.38 27.20 -33.87
CA ASP A 600 -12.74 27.02 -33.36
C ASP A 600 -12.80 26.18 -32.06
N MET A 601 -11.63 25.81 -31.51
CA MET A 601 -11.45 24.95 -30.35
C MET A 601 -11.84 23.48 -30.59
N SER A 602 -11.98 23.04 -31.84
CA SER A 602 -12.16 21.63 -32.20
C SER A 602 -10.81 20.92 -32.21
N LEU A 603 -10.75 19.73 -31.59
CA LEU A 603 -9.55 18.88 -31.64
C LEU A 603 -9.67 17.87 -32.78
N TYR A 604 -8.67 17.80 -33.65
CA TYR A 604 -8.57 16.80 -34.70
C TYR A 604 -7.49 15.79 -34.34
N CYS A 605 -7.81 14.51 -34.47
CA CYS A 605 -6.87 13.42 -34.26
C CYS A 605 -6.73 12.59 -35.54
N ARG A 606 -5.51 12.18 -35.84
CA ARG A 606 -5.19 11.34 -37.00
C ARG A 606 -4.31 10.18 -36.58
N ASN A 607 -4.78 8.97 -36.87
CA ASN A 607 -3.99 7.77 -36.68
C ASN A 607 -2.82 7.71 -37.68
N VAL A 608 -1.59 7.73 -37.20
CA VAL A 608 -0.36 7.66 -37.99
C VAL A 608 0.41 6.35 -37.79
N THR A 609 -0.18 5.38 -37.10
CA THR A 609 0.41 4.09 -36.75
C THR A 609 1.01 3.38 -37.96
N ALA A 610 0.22 3.22 -39.03
CA ALA A 610 0.64 2.48 -40.23
C ALA A 610 1.93 3.03 -40.85
N LYS A 611 2.11 4.36 -40.82
CA LYS A 611 3.32 5.02 -41.34
C LYS A 611 4.53 4.71 -40.47
N ALA A 612 4.39 4.82 -39.15
CA ALA A 612 5.50 4.54 -38.22
C ALA A 612 5.88 3.06 -38.20
N THR A 613 4.90 2.15 -38.22
CA THR A 613 5.17 0.70 -38.26
C THR A 613 5.84 0.27 -39.56
N ALA A 614 5.55 0.94 -40.68
CA ALA A 614 6.22 0.67 -41.96
C ALA A 614 7.73 1.01 -41.91
N VAL A 615 8.13 2.01 -41.11
CA VAL A 615 9.53 2.38 -40.90
C VAL A 615 10.22 1.39 -39.94
N LEU A 616 9.58 1.06 -38.82
CA LEU A 616 10.14 0.17 -37.80
C LEU A 616 10.22 -1.31 -38.23
N ARG A 617 9.40 -1.73 -39.21
CA ARG A 617 9.35 -3.09 -39.74
C ARG A 617 9.21 -4.13 -38.63
N THR A 618 10.20 -4.99 -38.42
CA THR A 618 10.21 -6.04 -37.41
C THR A 618 10.18 -5.49 -35.98
N ASN A 619 10.67 -4.26 -35.77
CA ASN A 619 10.72 -3.63 -34.45
C ASN A 619 9.46 -2.82 -34.12
N ALA A 620 8.38 -2.92 -34.90
CA ALA A 620 7.14 -2.17 -34.67
C ALA A 620 6.56 -2.33 -33.25
N GLY A 621 6.83 -3.44 -32.57
CA GLY A 621 6.40 -3.69 -31.20
C GLY A 621 6.94 -2.72 -30.14
N ILE A 622 8.05 -2.01 -30.40
CA ILE A 622 8.65 -1.07 -29.43
C ILE A 622 8.01 0.33 -29.45
N LEU A 623 7.16 0.60 -30.44
CA LEU A 623 6.47 1.88 -30.63
C LEU A 623 5.45 2.10 -29.51
N GLY A 624 4.61 1.09 -29.26
CA GLY A 624 3.58 1.12 -28.23
C GLY A 624 4.14 0.90 -26.84
N ARG A 625 4.04 1.91 -25.98
CA ARG A 625 4.55 1.80 -24.61
C ARG A 625 3.55 2.29 -23.57
N PHE A 626 3.53 1.61 -22.43
CA PHE A 626 2.88 2.08 -21.22
C PHE A 626 3.92 2.62 -20.24
N GLY A 627 3.67 3.80 -19.67
CA GLY A 627 4.56 4.42 -18.67
C GLY A 627 5.83 5.03 -19.25
N ALA A 628 5.94 5.17 -20.58
CA ALA A 628 7.06 5.86 -21.23
C ALA A 628 6.92 7.39 -21.12
N GLN A 629 8.02 8.11 -21.29
CA GLN A 629 8.05 9.57 -21.35
C GLN A 629 8.56 10.06 -22.71
N LEU A 630 7.97 11.15 -23.19
CA LEU A 630 8.46 11.89 -24.35
C LEU A 630 9.20 13.12 -23.88
N VAL A 631 10.47 13.23 -24.25
CA VAL A 631 11.36 14.32 -23.83
C VAL A 631 11.88 15.02 -25.07
N ARG A 632 11.76 16.35 -25.11
CA ARG A 632 12.29 17.16 -26.20
C ARG A 632 13.73 17.56 -25.87
N THR A 633 14.65 17.18 -26.75
CA THR A 633 16.09 17.42 -26.60
C THR A 633 16.64 18.09 -27.86
N ASN A 634 17.93 18.43 -27.84
CA ASN A 634 18.65 18.88 -29.05
C ASN A 634 18.74 17.80 -30.16
N ARG A 635 18.49 16.52 -29.84
CA ARG A 635 18.43 15.40 -30.79
C ARG A 635 17.03 15.17 -31.37
N GLY A 636 16.06 15.99 -30.98
CA GLY A 636 14.65 15.84 -31.30
C GLY A 636 13.85 15.29 -30.12
N ILE A 637 12.70 14.67 -30.41
CA ILE A 637 11.85 14.07 -29.38
C ILE A 637 12.29 12.62 -29.17
N LEU A 638 12.64 12.28 -27.93
CA LEU A 638 12.99 10.92 -27.53
C LEU A 638 11.87 10.32 -26.70
N MET A 639 11.49 9.08 -27.00
CA MET A 639 10.66 8.24 -26.15
C MET A 639 11.56 7.36 -25.29
N ILE A 640 11.45 7.49 -23.97
CA ILE A 640 12.35 6.82 -23.02
C ILE A 640 11.53 5.95 -22.07
N GLY A 641 11.97 4.70 -21.90
CA GLY A 641 11.45 3.78 -20.89
C GLY A 641 10.07 3.22 -21.18
N GLY A 642 9.37 2.82 -20.12
CA GLY A 642 8.06 2.17 -20.16
C GLY A 642 8.14 0.66 -20.42
N ILE A 643 6.99 0.04 -20.71
CA ILE A 643 6.87 -1.37 -21.10
C ILE A 643 6.15 -1.49 -22.44
N CYS A 644 6.52 -2.48 -23.25
CA CYS A 644 5.82 -2.81 -24.49
C CYS A 644 4.97 -4.08 -24.35
N GLY A 645 4.09 -4.34 -25.31
CA GLY A 645 3.25 -5.55 -25.31
C GLY A 645 4.06 -6.81 -25.62
N GLY A 646 3.89 -7.86 -24.81
CA GLY A 646 4.42 -9.20 -25.08
C GLY A 646 5.93 -9.38 -24.95
N ARG A 647 6.74 -8.35 -24.67
CA ARG A 647 8.16 -8.54 -24.32
C ARG A 647 8.70 -7.41 -23.45
N ILE A 648 9.88 -7.63 -22.87
CA ILE A 648 10.64 -6.57 -22.21
C ILE A 648 11.30 -5.65 -23.24
N LEU A 649 11.48 -4.37 -22.89
CA LEU A 649 12.37 -3.50 -23.65
C LEU A 649 13.82 -3.84 -23.29
N THR A 650 14.63 -4.12 -24.30
CA THR A 650 16.05 -4.39 -24.09
C THR A 650 16.84 -3.09 -23.93
N SER A 651 18.09 -3.18 -23.48
CA SER A 651 19.02 -2.04 -23.43
C SER A 651 19.20 -1.33 -24.79
N GLN A 652 18.91 -2.03 -25.88
CA GLN A 652 18.94 -1.49 -27.25
C GLN A 652 17.65 -0.77 -27.64
N ASP A 653 16.54 -1.01 -26.93
CA ASP A 653 15.20 -0.55 -27.28
C ASP A 653 14.70 0.57 -26.37
N GLU A 654 15.28 0.77 -25.18
CA GLU A 654 14.74 1.66 -24.13
C GLU A 654 14.59 3.12 -24.55
N ILE A 655 15.41 3.61 -25.49
CA ILE A 655 15.35 4.98 -26.02
C ILE A 655 15.08 4.95 -27.51
N LEU A 656 13.99 5.58 -27.96
CA LEU A 656 13.61 5.69 -29.37
C LEU A 656 13.52 7.17 -29.79
N ASN A 657 14.22 7.55 -30.84
CA ASN A 657 14.06 8.85 -31.46
C ASN A 657 12.78 8.89 -32.29
N MET A 658 11.82 9.74 -31.93
CA MET A 658 10.49 9.76 -32.55
C MET A 658 10.46 10.33 -33.97
N LYS A 659 11.50 11.07 -34.38
CA LYS A 659 11.63 11.59 -35.74
C LYS A 659 12.24 10.57 -36.68
N THR A 660 13.33 9.93 -36.27
CA THR A 660 14.07 8.98 -37.12
C THR A 660 13.57 7.54 -36.94
N LEU A 661 12.83 7.27 -35.87
CA LEU A 661 12.42 5.95 -35.40
C LEU A 661 13.61 4.99 -35.24
N ARG A 662 14.75 5.55 -34.82
CA ARG A 662 15.98 4.82 -34.49
C ARG A 662 16.14 4.71 -32.99
N THR A 663 16.74 3.61 -32.55
CA THR A 663 17.00 3.40 -31.13
C THR A 663 18.38 3.90 -30.73
N HIS A 664 18.48 4.39 -29.49
CA HIS A 664 19.73 4.75 -28.84
C HIS A 664 20.03 3.73 -27.73
N PRO A 665 21.06 2.88 -27.88
CA PRO A 665 21.44 1.93 -26.85
C PRO A 665 21.91 2.63 -25.57
N VAL A 666 21.65 2.03 -24.42
CA VAL A 666 22.25 2.46 -23.14
C VAL A 666 23.35 1.48 -22.73
N HIS A 667 24.55 2.00 -22.48
CA HIS A 667 25.71 1.20 -22.02
C HIS A 667 26.00 1.38 -20.52
N GLY A 668 26.53 0.34 -19.91
CA GLY A 668 26.93 0.32 -18.50
C GLY A 668 25.76 0.11 -17.53
N ARG A 669 25.86 0.69 -16.32
CA ARG A 669 24.78 0.67 -15.34
C ARG A 669 23.64 1.57 -15.82
N ARG A 670 22.58 0.97 -16.34
CA ARG A 670 21.38 1.68 -16.81
C ARG A 670 20.35 1.91 -15.69
N PRO A 671 19.61 3.04 -15.69
CA PRO A 671 18.47 3.25 -14.81
C PRO A 671 17.32 2.30 -15.13
N LEU A 672 16.50 2.00 -14.13
CA LEU A 672 15.22 1.33 -14.33
C LEU A 672 14.13 2.35 -14.64
N PHE A 673 13.66 2.42 -15.89
CA PHE A 673 12.68 3.43 -16.33
C PHE A 673 11.22 3.11 -15.92
N VAL A 674 11.02 2.84 -14.64
CA VAL A 674 9.70 2.59 -14.02
C VAL A 674 9.41 3.70 -13.02
N GLY A 675 8.46 4.57 -13.37
CA GLY A 675 8.11 5.73 -12.55
C GLY A 675 9.27 6.73 -12.37
N ALA A 676 10.27 6.70 -13.25
CA ALA A 676 11.30 7.74 -13.31
C ALA A 676 10.72 9.05 -13.84
N SER A 677 11.37 10.17 -13.56
CA SER A 677 11.06 11.50 -14.08
C SER A 677 12.24 11.97 -14.92
N ILE A 678 12.00 12.30 -16.18
CA ILE A 678 13.05 12.53 -17.17
C ILE A 678 12.84 13.89 -17.81
N THR A 679 13.87 14.73 -17.81
CA THR A 679 13.82 16.03 -18.48
C THR A 679 15.15 16.39 -19.11
N ASP A 680 15.09 17.20 -20.16
CA ASP A 680 16.25 17.84 -20.78
C ASP A 680 16.78 18.93 -19.82
N VAL A 681 18.10 18.97 -19.66
CA VAL A 681 18.83 19.97 -18.87
C VAL A 681 20.12 20.36 -19.57
N ASP A 682 20.79 21.42 -19.10
CA ASP A 682 22.13 21.74 -19.58
C ASP A 682 23.10 20.59 -19.26
N GLY A 683 23.76 20.09 -20.31
CA GLY A 683 24.72 18.99 -20.23
C GLY A 683 24.15 17.58 -20.52
N GLY A 684 22.85 17.43 -20.75
CA GLY A 684 22.26 16.13 -21.14
C GLY A 684 20.81 15.94 -20.69
N ILE A 685 20.39 14.69 -20.52
CA ILE A 685 19.03 14.36 -20.08
C ILE A 685 19.11 13.84 -18.66
N ILE A 686 18.56 14.55 -17.69
CA ILE A 686 18.57 14.10 -16.29
C ILE A 686 17.48 13.06 -16.05
N VAL A 687 17.82 11.99 -15.32
CA VAL A 687 16.92 10.93 -14.91
C VAL A 687 16.83 10.95 -13.39
N LEU A 688 15.65 11.28 -12.87
CA LEU A 688 15.39 11.46 -11.45
C LEU A 688 14.35 10.46 -10.94
N GLY A 689 14.60 9.88 -9.77
CA GLY A 689 13.74 8.86 -9.18
C GLY A 689 13.51 7.63 -10.08
N GLY A 690 12.47 6.88 -9.77
CA GLY A 690 12.14 5.60 -10.40
C GLY A 690 12.68 4.39 -9.63
N GLY A 691 12.04 3.25 -9.85
CA GLY A 691 12.35 2.02 -9.13
C GLY A 691 11.21 1.02 -9.10
N ALA A 692 11.50 -0.17 -8.58
CA ALA A 692 10.59 -1.29 -8.46
C ALA A 692 10.77 -2.04 -7.15
N THR A 693 9.70 -2.67 -6.66
CA THR A 693 9.78 -3.67 -5.59
C THR A 693 10.21 -5.05 -6.10
N CYS A 694 10.39 -5.16 -7.42
CA CYS A 694 10.85 -6.35 -8.15
C CYS A 694 10.14 -7.63 -7.69
N PHE A 695 8.80 -7.60 -7.67
CA PHE A 695 7.97 -8.74 -7.26
C PHE A 695 8.27 -9.25 -5.83
N SER A 696 8.72 -8.36 -4.94
CA SER A 696 9.19 -8.64 -3.58
C SER A 696 10.48 -9.46 -3.46
N PHE A 697 11.25 -9.61 -4.54
CA PHE A 697 12.64 -10.10 -4.45
C PHE A 697 13.54 -9.10 -3.70
N GLY A 698 13.24 -7.81 -3.83
CA GLY A 698 13.94 -6.70 -3.19
C GLY A 698 13.56 -5.38 -3.85
N SER A 699 13.73 -4.26 -3.17
CA SER A 699 13.49 -2.95 -3.80
C SER A 699 14.73 -2.48 -4.55
N TYR A 700 14.56 -2.15 -5.83
CA TYR A 700 15.54 -1.44 -6.64
C TYR A 700 15.11 0.03 -6.76
N TRP A 701 16.03 0.94 -6.46
CA TRP A 701 15.83 2.38 -6.60
C TRP A 701 16.87 2.95 -7.53
N ASN A 702 16.42 3.73 -8.52
CA ASN A 702 17.36 4.48 -9.33
C ASN A 702 18.10 5.48 -8.47
N LYS A 703 19.40 5.55 -8.68
CA LYS A 703 20.13 6.75 -8.33
C LYS A 703 19.91 7.79 -9.43
N PRO A 704 19.83 9.08 -9.08
CA PRO A 704 19.80 10.14 -10.07
C PRO A 704 20.98 10.01 -11.02
N ALA A 705 20.76 10.20 -12.32
CA ALA A 705 21.76 10.03 -13.35
C ALA A 705 21.58 11.06 -14.48
N ILE A 706 22.60 11.25 -15.30
CA ILE A 706 22.51 12.04 -16.53
C ILE A 706 22.76 11.12 -17.73
N LEU A 707 21.85 11.10 -18.71
CA LEU A 707 22.04 10.40 -19.98
C LEU A 707 22.82 11.30 -20.95
N THR A 708 23.91 10.76 -21.47
CA THR A 708 24.92 11.54 -22.20
C THR A 708 25.77 10.62 -23.08
N ASP A 709 26.42 11.17 -24.10
CA ASP A 709 27.48 10.49 -24.87
C ASP A 709 28.88 10.64 -24.24
N ASP A 710 28.98 11.41 -23.15
CA ASP A 710 30.21 11.74 -22.45
C ASP A 710 30.29 11.05 -21.06
N PRO A 711 31.20 10.08 -20.85
CA PRO A 711 31.34 9.35 -19.58
C PRO A 711 31.64 10.23 -18.36
N GLU A 712 32.36 11.33 -18.57
CA GLU A 712 32.79 12.25 -17.52
C GLU A 712 31.77 13.38 -17.28
N ALA A 713 30.59 13.29 -17.92
CA ALA A 713 29.59 14.34 -17.84
C ALA A 713 29.05 14.55 -16.43
N SER A 714 28.94 13.51 -15.58
CA SER A 714 28.43 13.70 -14.22
C SER A 714 29.32 14.62 -13.38
N LEU A 715 30.64 14.54 -13.56
CA LEU A 715 31.61 15.42 -12.89
C LEU A 715 31.61 16.83 -13.47
N ARG A 716 31.32 16.98 -14.77
CA ARG A 716 31.29 18.29 -15.45
C ARG A 716 29.96 19.01 -15.36
N CYS A 717 28.85 18.29 -15.18
CA CYS A 717 27.52 18.87 -15.26
C CYS A 717 27.15 19.66 -13.99
N GLY A 718 27.74 19.34 -12.84
CA GLY A 718 27.52 20.05 -11.57
C GLY A 718 26.18 19.76 -10.89
N TRP A 719 25.30 18.96 -11.50
CA TRP A 719 24.00 18.61 -10.95
C TRP A 719 24.12 17.75 -9.69
N HIS A 720 23.49 18.19 -8.61
CA HIS A 720 23.41 17.44 -7.35
C HIS A 720 22.10 17.75 -6.63
N LEU A 721 21.74 16.92 -5.64
CA LEU A 721 20.62 17.21 -4.76
C LEU A 721 20.99 18.37 -3.82
N LEU A 722 20.35 19.52 -4.01
CA LEU A 722 20.54 20.71 -3.16
C LEU A 722 19.77 20.57 -1.85
N SER A 723 18.48 20.21 -1.92
CA SER A 723 17.64 20.07 -0.73
C SER A 723 16.38 19.24 -0.99
N THR A 724 15.74 18.80 0.09
CA THR A 724 14.39 18.21 0.08
C THR A 724 13.53 19.03 1.03
N GLN A 725 12.47 19.64 0.53
CA GLN A 725 11.60 20.51 1.32
C GLN A 725 10.17 19.97 1.40
N SER A 726 9.65 19.89 2.61
CA SER A 726 8.22 19.71 2.83
C SER A 726 7.48 21.04 2.62
N PRO A 727 6.17 21.02 2.30
CA PRO A 727 5.39 22.25 2.19
C PRO A 727 5.40 23.01 3.54
N ASP A 728 5.73 24.30 3.52
CA ASP A 728 5.70 25.13 4.73
C ASP A 728 4.25 25.41 5.17
N ALA A 729 3.91 24.99 6.39
CA ALA A 729 2.61 25.28 7.04
C ALA A 729 2.39 26.77 7.32
N THR A 730 3.41 27.61 7.14
CA THR A 730 3.43 29.06 7.44
C THR A 730 3.02 29.94 6.25
N SER A 731 2.83 29.40 5.05
CA SER A 731 2.47 30.18 3.85
C SER A 731 0.99 30.61 3.76
N LEU A 732 0.19 30.33 4.79
CA LEU A 732 -1.23 30.73 4.87
C LEU A 732 -1.47 32.10 5.56
N HIS A 733 -0.43 32.73 6.09
CA HIS A 733 -0.53 34.05 6.72
C HIS A 733 0.32 35.08 5.97
N GLY A 734 -0.21 35.53 4.83
CA GLY A 734 0.18 36.81 4.23
C GLY A 734 -0.63 37.94 4.87
N ASP A 735 0.08 38.85 5.51
CA ASP A 735 -0.30 40.19 5.96
C ASP A 735 -1.39 40.33 7.03
N LEU A 736 -0.93 40.49 8.29
CA LEU A 736 -1.22 41.67 9.12
C LEU A 736 -0.43 41.61 10.45
N VAL A 737 0.28 42.72 10.72
CA VAL A 737 0.85 43.19 12.00
C VAL A 737 2.27 42.72 12.40
N ASP A 738 3.23 43.42 11.79
CA ASP A 738 4.21 44.33 12.41
C ASP A 738 4.98 43.91 13.69
N ARG A 739 6.30 43.85 13.50
CA ARG A 739 7.39 44.31 14.38
C ARG A 739 7.26 44.03 15.87
N THR A 740 8.12 43.15 16.40
CA THR A 740 9.22 43.60 17.30
C THR A 740 10.20 42.49 17.67
N LEU A 741 11.47 42.90 17.82
CA LEU A 741 12.57 42.29 18.60
C LEU A 741 13.47 41.25 17.91
N ASN A 742 14.46 41.80 17.21
CA ASN A 742 15.86 41.34 17.29
C ASN A 742 16.31 41.21 18.76
N HIS A 743 16.87 40.07 19.15
CA HIS A 743 18.22 40.04 19.71
C HIS A 743 18.80 38.61 19.78
N GLU A 744 19.93 38.50 19.10
CA GLU A 744 21.17 37.73 19.30
C GLU A 744 21.31 36.67 20.41
N ARG A 745 22.15 35.70 20.04
CA ARG A 745 22.56 34.49 20.77
C ARG A 745 23.59 34.75 21.89
N SER A 746 23.58 33.79 22.82
CA SER A 746 24.70 33.22 23.62
C SER A 746 25.09 33.92 24.94
N PRO A 747 25.83 33.24 25.85
CA PRO A 747 25.74 31.85 26.33
C PRO A 747 25.74 31.76 27.88
N HIS A 748 25.57 30.55 28.43
CA HIS A 748 25.61 30.23 29.86
C HIS A 748 26.84 30.78 30.63
N PRO A 749 26.68 31.01 31.95
CA PRO A 749 27.57 30.32 32.88
C PRO A 749 26.91 29.76 34.17
N ASN A 750 27.55 28.74 34.71
CA ASN A 750 27.30 28.07 35.99
C ASN A 750 27.31 29.01 37.22
N GLY A 751 26.54 28.66 38.25
CA GLY A 751 26.79 29.14 39.62
C GLY A 751 25.68 28.81 40.62
N HIS A 752 25.94 27.87 41.53
CA HIS A 752 25.13 27.61 42.72
C HIS A 752 25.03 28.85 43.64
N LYS A 753 23.83 29.14 44.17
CA LYS A 753 23.51 29.25 45.62
C LYS A 753 22.17 29.95 45.86
N GLY A 754 21.42 29.43 46.85
CA GLY A 754 20.58 30.23 47.73
C GLY A 754 19.12 30.40 47.31
N HIS A 755 18.26 29.53 47.84
CA HIS A 755 16.82 29.78 47.93
C HIS A 755 16.54 31.07 48.70
N THR A 756 15.77 31.97 48.09
CA THR A 756 14.73 32.76 48.77
C THR A 756 13.49 32.66 47.89
N GLU A 757 12.40 32.16 48.47
CA GLU A 757 11.11 32.01 47.81
C GLU A 757 10.50 33.39 47.56
N GLU A 758 10.74 33.94 46.37
CA GLU A 758 9.86 34.95 45.80
C GLU A 758 8.96 34.30 44.74
N SER A 759 7.67 34.50 44.93
CA SER A 759 6.54 34.05 44.13
C SER A 759 6.79 34.08 42.63
N ARG A 760 7.00 32.91 42.03
CA ARG A 760 6.88 32.71 40.59
C ARG A 760 5.47 33.11 40.15
N PRO A 761 5.29 33.90 39.08
CA PRO A 761 3.95 34.20 38.57
C PRO A 761 3.26 32.87 38.21
N LEU A 762 2.06 32.66 38.75
CA LEU A 762 1.23 31.50 38.43
C LEU A 762 1.03 31.45 36.91
N LEU A 763 1.27 30.28 36.30
CA LEU A 763 0.95 30.03 34.89
C LEU A 763 -0.51 30.44 34.62
N ARG A 764 -0.70 31.38 33.69
CA ARG A 764 -2.03 31.83 33.26
C ARG A 764 -2.70 30.68 32.50
N LEU A 765 -3.93 30.35 32.88
CA LEU A 765 -4.73 29.38 32.16
C LEU A 765 -5.29 30.03 30.89
N PRO A 766 -5.48 29.26 29.80
CA PRO A 766 -6.14 29.73 28.60
C PRO A 766 -7.60 30.13 28.91
N ASP A 767 -8.04 31.26 28.35
CA ASP A 767 -9.42 31.71 28.45
C ASP A 767 -10.30 30.82 27.55
N PRO A 768 -11.42 30.25 28.04
CA PRO A 768 -12.27 29.37 27.23
C PRO A 768 -12.90 30.05 26.01
N VAL A 769 -12.85 29.37 24.87
CA VAL A 769 -13.57 29.78 23.65
C VAL A 769 -15.07 29.56 23.87
N GLN A 770 -15.89 30.56 23.61
CA GLN A 770 -17.34 30.39 23.72
C GLN A 770 -17.84 29.53 22.55
N ILE A 771 -18.61 28.48 22.87
CA ILE A 771 -19.15 27.59 21.85
C ILE A 771 -20.14 28.37 20.98
N PRO A 772 -20.04 28.29 19.64
CA PRO A 772 -20.93 29.01 18.73
C PRO A 772 -22.41 28.68 19.00
N ARG A 773 -23.24 29.72 19.02
CA ARG A 773 -24.70 29.59 19.12
C ARG A 773 -25.34 29.83 17.74
N ARG A 774 -26.33 29.00 17.37
CA ARG A 774 -27.09 29.08 16.10
C ARG A 774 -28.58 28.87 16.38
N SER A 775 -29.46 29.41 15.54
CA SER A 775 -30.90 29.14 15.63
C SER A 775 -31.28 28.01 14.68
N LEU A 776 -32.14 27.09 15.11
CA LEU A 776 -32.68 26.04 14.23
C LEU A 776 -33.65 26.61 13.18
N ALA A 777 -34.30 27.74 13.49
CA ALA A 777 -35.25 28.40 12.60
C ALA A 777 -34.60 29.00 11.34
N GLU A 778 -33.27 29.18 11.33
CA GLU A 778 -32.52 29.72 10.18
C GLU A 778 -32.22 28.67 9.10
N GLY A 779 -32.62 27.40 9.33
CA GLY A 779 -32.31 26.26 8.48
C GLY A 779 -30.87 25.80 8.69
N ILE A 780 -30.69 24.57 9.17
CA ILE A 780 -29.37 24.00 9.44
C ILE A 780 -29.13 22.72 8.63
N ASP A 781 -27.88 22.54 8.17
CA ASP A 781 -27.39 21.24 7.69
C ASP A 781 -26.66 20.56 8.87
N PHE A 782 -27.41 19.78 9.66
CA PHE A 782 -26.86 19.14 10.85
C PHE A 782 -25.77 18.11 10.50
N GLU A 783 -25.88 17.41 9.36
CA GLU A 783 -24.87 16.45 8.91
C GLU A 783 -23.53 17.13 8.67
N ARG A 784 -23.55 18.37 8.16
CA ARG A 784 -22.33 19.16 8.00
C ARG A 784 -21.65 19.45 9.34
N TYR A 785 -22.41 19.80 10.38
CA TYR A 785 -21.87 19.98 11.74
C TYR A 785 -21.25 18.68 12.29
N VAL A 786 -21.88 17.53 12.02
CA VAL A 786 -21.33 16.22 12.39
C VAL A 786 -20.01 15.94 11.66
N GLN A 787 -19.90 16.28 10.37
CA GLN A 787 -18.68 16.12 9.57
C GLN A 787 -17.55 17.07 10.01
N ASP A 788 -17.88 18.32 10.32
CA ASP A 788 -16.91 19.35 10.74
C ASP A 788 -16.39 19.09 12.16
N GLY A 789 -17.13 18.32 12.96
CA GLY A 789 -16.66 17.77 14.24
C GLY A 789 -16.41 18.82 15.32
N GLN A 790 -17.12 19.96 15.26
CA GLN A 790 -17.07 21.06 16.23
C GLN A 790 -18.35 21.12 17.07
N PRO A 791 -18.27 21.47 18.36
CA PRO A 791 -19.45 21.66 19.18
C PRO A 791 -20.21 22.92 18.76
N VAL A 792 -21.53 22.86 18.83
CA VAL A 792 -22.43 23.98 18.54
C VAL A 792 -23.62 23.92 19.47
N VAL A 793 -24.11 25.09 19.91
CA VAL A 793 -25.35 25.21 20.66
C VAL A 793 -26.45 25.74 19.74
N PHE A 794 -27.53 24.99 19.64
CA PHE A 794 -28.75 25.41 19.00
C PHE A 794 -29.66 26.07 20.03
N SER A 795 -29.91 27.37 19.83
CA SER A 795 -30.83 28.17 20.64
C SER A 795 -32.24 28.04 20.08
N ASP A 796 -33.24 28.19 20.96
CA ASP A 796 -34.67 28.21 20.59
C ASP A 796 -35.15 26.91 19.91
N GLY A 797 -34.60 25.76 20.31
CA GLY A 797 -35.07 24.47 19.81
C GLY A 797 -36.42 24.12 20.42
N ASP A 798 -37.40 23.79 19.57
CA ASP A 798 -38.66 23.22 20.04
C ASP A 798 -38.44 21.76 20.43
N ILE A 799 -38.07 21.56 21.71
CA ILE A 799 -37.90 20.22 22.29
C ILE A 799 -39.21 19.65 22.87
N GLY A 800 -40.36 20.20 22.48
CA GLY A 800 -41.68 19.82 22.96
C GLY A 800 -42.09 20.50 24.27
N PRO A 801 -43.30 20.19 24.79
CA PRO A 801 -43.86 20.84 25.97
C PRO A 801 -43.12 20.54 27.28
N CYS A 802 -42.12 19.63 27.26
CA CYS A 802 -41.31 19.26 28.42
C CYS A 802 -40.66 20.48 29.13
N THR A 803 -40.27 21.52 28.39
CA THR A 803 -39.65 22.73 28.96
C THR A 803 -40.58 23.49 29.93
N ALA A 804 -41.88 23.44 29.67
CA ALA A 804 -42.90 24.02 30.55
C ALA A 804 -43.41 23.01 31.58
N MET A 805 -43.58 21.74 31.18
CA MET A 805 -44.26 20.73 31.98
C MET A 805 -43.39 20.05 33.02
N TRP A 806 -42.10 19.82 32.76
CA TRP A 806 -41.22 19.02 33.63
C TRP A 806 -40.78 19.76 34.90
N ASP A 807 -41.73 20.27 35.67
CA ASP A 807 -41.53 20.68 37.05
C ASP A 807 -41.50 19.48 38.01
N VAL A 808 -41.13 19.73 39.26
CA VAL A 808 -40.95 18.65 40.24
C VAL A 808 -42.27 18.00 40.60
N SER A 809 -43.38 18.72 40.61
CA SER A 809 -44.69 18.15 40.91
C SER A 809 -45.12 17.23 39.78
N TYR A 810 -45.02 17.70 38.53
CA TYR A 810 -45.35 16.94 37.34
C TYR A 810 -44.49 15.68 37.21
N LEU A 811 -43.16 15.80 37.32
CA LEU A 811 -42.27 14.65 37.20
C LEU A 811 -42.58 13.59 38.27
N LYS A 812 -42.90 13.99 39.51
CA LYS A 812 -43.29 13.05 40.58
C LYS A 812 -44.61 12.34 40.29
N GLU A 813 -45.59 13.07 39.78
CA GLU A 813 -46.92 12.53 39.47
C GLU A 813 -46.87 11.59 38.26
N SER A 814 -46.22 12.01 37.16
CA SER A 814 -46.16 11.25 35.91
C SER A 814 -45.24 10.03 35.99
N ILE A 815 -44.04 10.15 36.57
CA ILE A 815 -43.09 9.03 36.67
C ILE A 815 -43.44 8.10 37.85
N GLY A 816 -44.16 8.61 38.83
CA GLY A 816 -44.51 7.91 40.08
C GLY A 816 -43.52 8.21 41.21
N HIS A 817 -44.04 8.65 42.35
CA HIS A 817 -43.25 9.04 43.52
C HIS A 817 -42.40 7.89 44.05
N ASP A 818 -42.94 6.67 44.05
CA ASP A 818 -42.37 5.44 44.59
C ASP A 818 -41.51 4.64 43.59
N ARG A 819 -41.39 5.13 42.34
CA ARG A 819 -40.53 4.50 41.34
C ARG A 819 -39.09 4.46 41.84
N LYS A 820 -38.48 3.28 41.87
CA LYS A 820 -37.08 3.12 42.28
C LYS A 820 -36.14 3.61 41.18
N VAL A 821 -35.20 4.46 41.56
CA VAL A 821 -34.11 4.93 40.70
C VAL A 821 -32.76 4.75 41.38
N VAL A 822 -31.74 4.45 40.58
CA VAL A 822 -30.34 4.37 41.05
C VAL A 822 -29.67 5.71 40.78
N VAL A 823 -29.25 6.39 41.84
CA VAL A 823 -28.64 7.72 41.78
C VAL A 823 -27.24 7.70 42.37
N HIS A 824 -26.40 8.60 41.90
CA HIS A 824 -25.10 8.87 42.49
C HIS A 824 -25.32 9.89 43.61
N SER A 825 -24.84 9.59 44.80
CA SER A 825 -24.85 10.49 45.95
C SER A 825 -23.42 10.82 46.33
N SER A 826 -23.08 12.10 46.43
CA SER A 826 -21.72 12.53 46.81
C SER A 826 -21.77 13.54 47.95
N SER A 827 -20.80 13.46 48.86
CA SER A 827 -20.53 14.53 49.83
C SER A 827 -19.66 15.64 49.23
N ALA A 828 -18.92 15.35 48.15
CA ALA A 828 -18.05 16.29 47.46
C ALA A 828 -18.81 17.06 46.36
N GLU A 829 -18.32 18.26 46.03
CA GLU A 829 -18.97 19.11 45.03
C GLU A 829 -18.75 18.58 43.62
N LYS A 830 -17.60 17.93 43.39
CA LYS A 830 -17.25 17.23 42.17
C LYS A 830 -17.17 15.74 42.44
N MET A 831 -17.88 14.97 41.62
CA MET A 831 -17.72 13.52 41.57
C MET A 831 -16.43 13.16 40.84
N ASP A 832 -15.76 12.12 41.31
CA ASP A 832 -14.51 11.58 40.78
C ASP A 832 -14.66 10.06 40.65
N PHE A 833 -14.68 9.58 39.41
CA PHE A 833 -14.85 8.18 39.10
C PHE A 833 -13.65 7.31 39.49
N GLN A 834 -12.45 7.87 39.46
CA GLN A 834 -11.24 7.13 39.81
C GLN A 834 -11.10 6.99 41.33
N LYS A 835 -11.39 8.06 42.07
CA LYS A 835 -11.39 8.06 43.55
C LYS A 835 -12.65 7.44 44.14
N LYS A 836 -13.72 7.28 43.35
CA LYS A 836 -15.04 6.79 43.76
C LYS A 836 -15.58 7.53 45.00
N ASN A 837 -15.55 8.85 44.97
CA ASN A 837 -16.02 9.71 46.06
C ASN A 837 -17.56 9.91 46.09
N PHE A 838 -18.29 8.94 45.56
CA PHE A 838 -19.75 8.91 45.49
C PHE A 838 -20.23 7.47 45.63
N GLU A 839 -21.48 7.31 46.01
CA GLU A 839 -22.12 6.00 46.18
C GLU A 839 -23.33 5.87 45.25
N TYR A 840 -23.60 4.64 44.80
CA TYR A 840 -24.84 4.32 44.09
C TYR A 840 -25.92 3.99 45.12
N ILE A 841 -26.96 4.82 45.18
CA ILE A 841 -28.07 4.65 46.11
C ILE A 841 -29.34 4.39 45.32
N THR A 842 -30.08 3.34 45.68
CA THR A 842 -31.44 3.15 45.17
C THR A 842 -32.41 3.88 46.09
N MET A 843 -33.20 4.79 45.54
CA MET A 843 -34.21 5.53 46.30
C MET A 843 -35.48 5.76 45.48
N ASP A 844 -36.52 6.21 46.16
CA ASP A 844 -37.77 6.64 45.52
C ASP A 844 -37.54 7.90 44.70
N PHE A 845 -38.10 7.95 43.50
CA PHE A 845 -37.93 9.05 42.56
C PHE A 845 -38.39 10.39 43.15
N GLY A 846 -39.48 10.39 43.94
CA GLY A 846 -39.94 11.57 44.66
C GLY A 846 -38.93 12.08 45.69
N THR A 847 -38.39 11.19 46.51
CA THR A 847 -37.34 11.50 47.49
C THR A 847 -36.08 12.04 46.82
N PHE A 848 -35.70 11.49 45.66
CA PHE A 848 -34.57 11.98 44.87
C PHE A 848 -34.78 13.42 44.37
N LEU A 849 -35.95 13.73 43.83
CA LEU A 849 -36.27 15.08 43.35
C LEU A 849 -36.32 16.10 44.49
N ASP A 850 -36.91 15.73 45.63
CA ASP A 850 -36.89 16.56 46.84
C ASP A 850 -35.46 16.81 47.33
N GLY A 851 -34.63 15.77 47.32
CA GLY A 851 -33.22 15.88 47.66
C GLY A 851 -32.50 16.89 46.77
N CYS A 852 -32.66 16.78 45.44
CA CYS A 852 -32.06 17.72 44.49
C CYS A 852 -32.54 19.17 44.71
N GLN A 853 -33.84 19.39 44.93
CA GLN A 853 -34.38 20.73 45.22
C GLN A 853 -33.84 21.32 46.52
N ASN A 854 -33.67 20.48 47.55
CA ASN A 854 -33.12 20.86 48.84
C ASN A 854 -31.58 20.99 48.84
N GLY A 855 -30.95 20.96 47.67
CA GLY A 855 -29.52 21.17 47.51
C GLY A 855 -28.64 19.95 47.82
N GLN A 856 -29.23 18.75 47.91
CA GLN A 856 -28.46 17.51 48.02
C GLN A 856 -27.75 17.21 46.71
N ARG A 857 -26.51 16.73 46.82
CA ARG A 857 -25.62 16.44 45.69
C ARG A 857 -25.91 15.05 45.12
N LEU A 858 -27.05 14.97 44.43
CA LEU A 858 -27.57 13.76 43.82
C LEU A 858 -27.53 13.87 42.29
N TYR A 859 -27.28 12.75 41.61
CA TYR A 859 -27.19 12.68 40.16
C TYR A 859 -27.81 11.39 39.61
N LEU A 860 -28.78 11.53 38.71
CA LEU A 860 -29.39 10.45 37.94
C LEU A 860 -28.88 10.49 36.50
N ARG A 861 -28.38 9.34 36.05
CA ARG A 861 -28.29 8.97 34.63
C ARG A 861 -29.17 7.75 34.44
N ALA A 862 -30.24 7.89 33.67
CA ALA A 862 -31.13 6.76 33.37
C ALA A 862 -30.38 5.57 32.75
N LEU A 863 -30.90 4.38 33.03
CA LEU A 863 -30.48 3.10 32.48
C LEU A 863 -31.73 2.37 31.99
N SER A 864 -31.55 1.38 31.11
CA SER A 864 -32.65 0.53 30.64
C SER A 864 -33.38 -0.10 31.82
N LYS A 865 -34.72 0.02 31.85
CA LYS A 865 -35.60 -0.59 32.85
C LYS A 865 -35.59 -2.10 32.74
N GLU A 866 -35.52 -2.63 31.52
CA GLU A 866 -35.57 -4.07 31.25
C GLU A 866 -34.22 -4.75 31.52
N ALA A 867 -33.14 -4.21 30.97
CA ALA A 867 -31.82 -4.83 31.06
C ALA A 867 -30.69 -3.79 31.14
N PRO A 868 -30.44 -3.17 32.32
CA PRO A 868 -29.45 -2.10 32.51
C PRO A 868 -28.01 -2.44 32.08
N SER A 869 -27.66 -3.72 32.04
CA SER A 869 -26.33 -4.22 31.68
C SER A 869 -26.21 -4.67 30.22
N ASP A 870 -27.34 -4.80 29.51
CA ASP A 870 -27.40 -5.42 28.18
C ASP A 870 -27.97 -4.49 27.11
N LEU A 871 -28.88 -3.58 27.49
CA LEU A 871 -29.55 -2.67 26.57
C LEU A 871 -29.22 -1.21 26.87
N PRO A 872 -28.93 -0.39 25.83
CA PRO A 872 -28.88 1.05 26.00
C PRO A 872 -30.24 1.57 26.48
N THR A 873 -30.23 2.62 27.29
CA THR A 873 -31.46 3.27 27.74
C THR A 873 -32.12 4.04 26.59
N ASN A 874 -33.44 4.02 26.56
CA ASN A 874 -34.25 4.78 25.63
C ASN A 874 -35.36 5.47 26.42
N LEU A 875 -35.44 6.80 26.35
CA LEU A 875 -36.45 7.59 27.04
C LEU A 875 -37.87 7.10 26.77
N ALA A 876 -38.18 6.74 25.51
CA ALA A 876 -39.50 6.28 25.11
C ALA A 876 -39.89 4.94 25.75
N ASP A 877 -38.92 4.04 25.92
CA ASP A 877 -39.16 2.70 26.46
C ASP A 877 -39.10 2.71 28.00
N ASP A 878 -38.17 3.49 28.57
CA ASP A 878 -37.87 3.50 29.99
C ASP A 878 -38.76 4.47 30.78
N TYR A 879 -39.17 5.58 30.18
CA TYR A 879 -40.01 6.61 30.78
C TYR A 879 -41.17 7.01 29.84
N PRO A 880 -42.00 6.05 29.39
CA PRO A 880 -43.07 6.30 28.43
C PRO A 880 -44.09 7.35 28.92
N GLU A 881 -44.20 7.53 30.24
CA GLU A 881 -45.16 8.45 30.86
C GLU A 881 -44.83 9.92 30.59
N ILE A 882 -43.57 10.25 30.30
CA ILE A 882 -43.10 11.61 29.99
C ILE A 882 -42.50 11.73 28.58
N ALA A 883 -42.36 10.61 27.86
CA ALA A 883 -41.69 10.57 26.57
C ALA A 883 -42.38 11.43 25.51
N ALA A 884 -43.72 11.49 25.52
CA ALA A 884 -44.49 12.30 24.57
C ALA A 884 -44.33 13.82 24.80
N ASP A 885 -43.79 14.24 25.94
CA ASP A 885 -43.56 15.65 26.23
C ASP A 885 -42.26 16.16 25.60
N PHE A 886 -41.35 15.25 25.23
CA PHE A 886 -40.05 15.57 24.66
C PHE A 886 -40.01 15.16 23.20
N GLU A 887 -39.77 16.12 22.32
CA GLU A 887 -39.56 15.90 20.90
C GLU A 887 -38.19 16.46 20.51
N LEU A 888 -37.49 15.83 19.56
CA LEU A 888 -36.28 16.42 19.01
C LEU A 888 -36.67 17.18 17.74
N PRO A 889 -36.24 18.44 17.54
CA PRO A 889 -36.53 19.19 16.33
C PRO A 889 -36.20 18.40 15.06
N GLY A 890 -37.08 18.47 14.05
CA GLY A 890 -36.97 17.69 12.81
C GLY A 890 -35.69 17.97 12.03
N GLU A 891 -35.09 19.14 12.21
CA GLU A 891 -33.77 19.51 11.66
C GLU A 891 -32.63 18.61 12.17
N LEU A 892 -32.84 17.90 13.29
CA LEU A 892 -31.89 16.98 13.90
C LEU A 892 -32.24 15.51 13.64
N ILE A 893 -33.03 15.20 12.60
CA ILE A 893 -33.48 13.84 12.26
C ILE A 893 -32.33 12.82 12.16
N TYR A 894 -31.15 13.24 11.71
CA TYR A 894 -29.95 12.43 11.64
C TYR A 894 -29.59 11.76 12.99
N VAL A 895 -29.84 12.46 14.10
CA VAL A 895 -29.63 11.94 15.46
C VAL A 895 -30.52 10.72 15.72
N VAL A 896 -31.78 10.78 15.28
CA VAL A 896 -32.78 9.72 15.48
C VAL A 896 -32.49 8.53 14.55
N GLU A 897 -32.15 8.78 13.30
CA GLU A 897 -31.81 7.73 12.32
C GLU A 897 -30.59 6.90 12.73
N ASN A 898 -29.67 7.51 13.50
CA ASN A 898 -28.43 6.89 13.97
C ASN A 898 -28.43 6.63 15.48
N LEU A 899 -29.61 6.62 16.12
CA LEU A 899 -29.79 6.53 17.56
C LEU A 899 -29.07 5.33 18.17
N HIS A 900 -28.40 5.58 19.29
CA HIS A 900 -27.83 4.56 20.17
C HIS A 900 -28.53 4.50 21.53
N SER A 901 -28.69 5.63 22.21
CA SER A 901 -29.33 5.71 23.53
C SER A 901 -29.87 7.12 23.82
N SER A 902 -30.90 7.24 24.66
CA SER A 902 -31.49 8.53 25.07
C SER A 902 -31.68 8.67 26.59
N PRO A 903 -30.60 8.75 27.40
CA PRO A 903 -30.71 8.85 28.85
C PRO A 903 -31.30 10.18 29.35
N LEU A 904 -32.32 10.08 30.22
CA LEU A 904 -32.72 11.16 31.12
C LEU A 904 -31.61 11.46 32.14
N ARG A 905 -31.27 12.74 32.30
CA ARG A 905 -30.29 13.26 33.25
C ARG A 905 -30.95 14.24 34.22
N ILE A 906 -30.86 13.96 35.52
CA ILE A 906 -31.36 14.87 36.57
C ILE A 906 -30.27 15.06 37.61
N SER A 907 -30.03 16.29 38.04
CA SER A 907 -28.96 16.60 38.99
C SER A 907 -29.35 17.71 39.96
N GLY A 908 -29.00 17.54 41.24
CA GLY A 908 -28.86 18.65 42.20
C GLY A 908 -27.52 19.37 42.02
N PRO A 909 -27.02 20.17 43.00
CA PRO A 909 -25.80 20.97 42.87
C PRO A 909 -24.50 20.14 42.95
N VAL A 910 -24.29 19.24 41.98
CA VAL A 910 -23.12 18.36 41.88
C VAL A 910 -22.48 18.46 40.49
N LYS A 911 -21.14 18.50 40.44
CA LYS A 911 -20.33 18.59 39.23
C LYS A 911 -19.95 17.19 38.75
N MET A 912 -20.11 16.95 37.45
CA MET A 912 -19.70 15.70 36.81
C MET A 912 -18.17 15.61 36.72
N TRP A 913 -17.62 14.38 36.75
CA TRP A 913 -16.22 14.19 36.39
C TRP A 913 -15.98 14.54 34.92
N LEU A 914 -14.73 14.86 34.60
CA LEU A 914 -14.29 15.06 33.23
C LEU A 914 -14.26 13.71 32.50
N HIS A 915 -14.93 13.60 31.36
CA HIS A 915 -15.00 12.36 30.58
C HIS A 915 -15.08 12.65 29.09
N TYR A 916 -14.96 11.62 28.25
CA TYR A 916 -15.37 11.68 26.86
C TYR A 916 -16.24 10.46 26.55
N ASP A 917 -17.03 10.57 25.50
CA ASP A 917 -17.80 9.47 24.94
C ASP A 917 -17.26 9.15 23.54
N VAL A 918 -17.33 7.88 23.13
CA VAL A 918 -16.87 7.47 21.80
C VAL A 918 -17.91 7.82 20.72
N MET A 919 -19.18 7.84 21.11
CA MET A 919 -20.28 8.29 20.25
C MET A 919 -20.46 9.79 20.31
N ALA A 920 -21.01 10.35 19.23
CA ALA A 920 -21.52 11.71 19.25
C ALA A 920 -22.78 11.79 20.11
N ASN A 921 -23.07 12.96 20.67
CA ASN A 921 -24.34 13.18 21.36
C ASN A 921 -24.89 14.59 21.19
N VAL A 922 -26.20 14.72 21.37
CA VAL A 922 -26.84 16.00 21.66
C VAL A 922 -27.33 16.00 23.11
N LEU A 923 -27.16 17.10 23.82
CA LEU A 923 -27.72 17.31 25.15
C LEU A 923 -28.76 18.43 25.08
N CYS A 924 -30.01 18.05 25.33
CA CYS A 924 -31.16 18.95 25.33
C CYS A 924 -31.46 19.38 26.77
N GLN A 925 -31.28 20.67 27.06
CA GLN A 925 -31.45 21.22 28.39
C GLN A 925 -32.93 21.56 28.61
N VAL A 926 -33.64 20.78 29.44
CA VAL A 926 -35.09 20.92 29.62
C VAL A 926 -35.42 21.91 30.74
N ARG A 927 -34.73 21.82 31.88
CA ARG A 927 -34.97 22.67 33.05
C ARG A 927 -33.69 23.02 33.79
N GLY A 928 -33.63 24.25 34.28
CA GLY A 928 -32.46 24.77 34.99
C GLY A 928 -31.32 25.10 34.02
N ARG A 929 -30.28 25.74 34.55
CA ARG A 929 -29.13 26.21 33.78
C ARG A 929 -27.95 25.28 33.97
N LYS A 930 -27.23 24.96 32.89
CA LYS A 930 -26.10 24.02 32.94
C LYS A 930 -24.87 24.61 32.26
N ARG A 931 -23.79 24.72 33.00
CA ARG A 931 -22.48 25.13 32.49
C ARG A 931 -21.72 23.90 32.01
N LEU A 932 -21.23 23.92 30.78
CA LEU A 932 -20.37 22.88 30.22
C LEU A 932 -18.99 23.44 29.88
N ILE A 933 -17.97 22.66 30.17
CA ILE A 933 -16.59 22.90 29.70
C ILE A 933 -16.20 21.72 28.83
N LEU A 934 -15.78 22.01 27.60
CA LEU A 934 -15.39 21.06 26.57
C LEU A 934 -13.91 21.24 26.20
N TYR A 935 -13.27 20.17 25.75
CA TYR A 935 -11.91 20.19 25.23
C TYR A 935 -11.87 19.33 23.96
N PRO A 936 -11.13 19.77 22.93
CA PRO A 936 -10.98 19.00 21.71
C PRO A 936 -10.25 17.67 21.99
N PRO A 937 -10.47 16.62 21.17
CA PRO A 937 -9.80 15.33 21.33
C PRO A 937 -8.26 15.42 21.35
N SER A 938 -7.68 16.47 20.76
CA SER A 938 -6.23 16.75 20.78
C SER A 938 -5.66 16.92 22.20
N ASP A 939 -6.49 17.30 23.17
CA ASP A 939 -6.07 17.59 24.54
C ASP A 939 -6.07 16.35 25.45
N VAL A 940 -6.46 15.18 24.94
CA VAL A 940 -6.58 13.94 25.73
C VAL A 940 -5.29 13.58 26.48
N GLY A 941 -4.12 13.86 25.89
CA GLY A 941 -2.81 13.60 26.50
C GLY A 941 -2.45 14.54 27.65
N LEU A 942 -3.16 15.66 27.79
CA LEU A 942 -2.95 16.67 28.83
C LEU A 942 -3.92 16.52 30.01
N LEU A 943 -5.04 15.82 29.80
CA LEU A 943 -6.15 15.78 30.74
C LEU A 943 -6.16 14.52 31.63
N GLY A 944 -5.05 13.78 31.71
CA GLY A 944 -4.85 12.75 32.74
C GLY A 944 -5.71 11.49 32.59
N PHE A 945 -6.05 11.09 31.38
CA PHE A 945 -6.75 9.83 31.11
C PHE A 945 -5.80 8.63 31.21
N GLY A 946 -6.18 7.62 31.99
CA GLY A 946 -5.46 6.35 32.05
C GLY A 946 -5.69 5.48 30.81
N PRO A 947 -4.84 4.47 30.54
CA PRO A 947 -5.02 3.57 29.39
C PRO A 947 -6.39 2.86 29.40
N GLY A 948 -7.20 3.11 28.37
CA GLY A 948 -8.57 2.56 28.27
C GLY A 948 -9.57 3.15 29.26
N ALA A 949 -9.24 4.26 29.93
CA ALA A 949 -10.18 4.99 30.78
C ALA A 949 -10.86 6.10 29.96
N SER A 950 -12.17 6.25 30.13
CA SER A 950 -12.95 7.34 29.53
C SER A 950 -13.23 8.48 30.52
N SER A 951 -12.60 8.48 31.70
CA SER A 951 -12.81 9.48 32.75
C SER A 951 -11.50 9.90 33.43
N SER A 952 -11.43 11.16 33.84
CA SER A 952 -10.27 11.79 34.46
C SER A 952 -10.59 12.38 35.84
N SER A 953 -9.60 12.31 36.73
CA SER A 953 -9.63 12.94 38.07
C SER A 953 -9.39 14.46 38.02
N VAL A 954 -8.94 15.03 36.89
CA VAL A 954 -8.59 16.46 36.79
C VAL A 954 -9.82 17.33 37.06
N ASP A 955 -9.69 18.28 37.99
CA ASP A 955 -10.74 19.26 38.31
C ASP A 955 -10.51 20.56 37.53
N VAL A 956 -11.34 20.78 36.52
CA VAL A 956 -11.28 21.96 35.67
C VAL A 956 -12.09 23.14 36.23
N PHE A 957 -12.94 22.90 37.24
CA PHE A 957 -13.69 23.94 37.92
C PHE A 957 -12.94 24.51 39.13
N ASN A 958 -12.05 23.72 39.75
CA ASN A 958 -11.19 24.15 40.84
C ASN A 958 -9.74 23.72 40.61
N VAL A 959 -8.95 24.61 40.01
CA VAL A 959 -7.61 24.29 39.51
C VAL A 959 -6.55 24.42 40.62
N ASP A 960 -6.13 23.28 41.17
CA ASP A 960 -4.99 23.17 42.08
C ASP A 960 -3.63 23.36 41.34
N PRO A 961 -2.51 23.60 42.06
CA PRO A 961 -1.20 23.84 41.43
C PRO A 961 -0.69 22.73 40.50
N SER A 962 -1.04 21.45 40.77
CA SER A 962 -0.63 20.31 39.94
C SER A 962 -1.47 20.22 38.66
N SER A 963 -2.78 20.41 38.78
CA SER A 963 -3.70 20.49 37.64
C SER A 963 -3.46 21.73 36.76
N ARG A 964 -3.00 22.84 37.35
CA ARG A 964 -2.71 24.10 36.63
C ARG A 964 -1.69 23.93 35.52
N ARG A 965 -0.66 23.11 35.74
CA ARG A 965 0.38 22.87 34.73
C ARG A 965 -0.16 22.08 33.54
N ALA A 966 -1.01 21.09 33.80
CA ALA A 966 -1.64 20.28 32.77
C ALA A 966 -2.65 21.11 31.95
N LEU A 967 -3.43 21.97 32.61
CA LEU A 967 -4.46 22.80 31.98
C LEU A 967 -3.91 24.01 31.22
N ALA A 968 -2.71 24.50 31.55
CA ALA A 968 -2.11 25.67 30.89
C ALA A 968 -1.89 25.49 29.38
N SER A 969 -1.77 24.24 28.90
CA SER A 969 -1.55 23.91 27.48
C SER A 969 -2.79 23.36 26.78
N THR A 970 -3.97 23.48 27.40
CA THR A 970 -5.24 22.99 26.84
C THR A 970 -5.97 24.07 26.04
N HIS A 971 -7.02 23.68 25.33
CA HIS A 971 -7.85 24.52 24.47
C HIS A 971 -9.32 24.42 24.92
N PRO A 972 -9.68 25.01 26.08
CA PRO A 972 -11.02 24.90 26.64
C PRO A 972 -12.07 25.63 25.79
N TYR A 973 -13.25 25.03 25.72
CA TYR A 973 -14.48 25.59 25.18
C TYR A 973 -15.54 25.64 26.27
N GLU A 974 -16.42 26.64 26.24
CA GLU A 974 -17.43 26.84 27.27
C GLU A 974 -18.79 27.21 26.68
N ALA A 975 -19.85 26.67 27.30
CA ALA A 975 -21.24 27.08 27.08
C ALA A 975 -22.03 27.07 28.39
N ILE A 976 -23.00 27.97 28.49
CA ILE A 976 -24.09 27.89 29.47
C ILE A 976 -25.37 27.61 28.68
N LEU A 977 -26.03 26.50 29.01
CA LEU A 977 -27.29 26.10 28.41
C LEU A 977 -28.46 26.59 29.25
N GLU A 978 -29.37 27.29 28.59
CA GLU A 978 -30.66 27.70 29.11
C GLU A 978 -31.73 26.63 28.79
N PRO A 979 -32.89 26.62 29.47
CA PRO A 979 -34.00 25.75 29.08
C PRO A 979 -34.39 25.93 27.61
N GLY A 980 -34.45 24.84 26.85
CA GLY A 980 -34.69 24.82 25.40
C GLY A 980 -33.42 24.73 24.54
N ASP A 981 -32.23 24.96 25.12
CA ASP A 981 -30.97 24.83 24.37
C ASP A 981 -30.61 23.37 24.08
N ILE A 982 -30.07 23.12 22.88
CA ILE A 982 -29.52 21.83 22.46
C ILE A 982 -28.04 22.00 22.14
N ILE A 983 -27.13 21.34 22.84
CA ILE A 983 -25.71 21.31 22.47
C ILE A 983 -25.37 20.02 21.72
N PHE A 984 -24.74 20.16 20.56
CA PHE A 984 -24.06 19.06 19.88
C PHE A 984 -22.64 18.88 20.45
N ILE A 985 -22.35 17.66 20.90
CA ILE A 985 -21.03 17.24 21.40
C ILE A 985 -20.49 16.19 20.41
N PRO A 986 -19.47 16.51 19.60
CA PRO A 986 -18.92 15.58 18.64
C PRO A 986 -18.22 14.38 19.32
N PRO A 987 -17.98 13.27 18.60
CA PRO A 987 -17.40 12.07 19.21
C PRO A 987 -16.00 12.38 19.76
N MET A 988 -15.67 11.78 20.90
CA MET A 988 -14.38 11.91 21.61
C MET A 988 -14.10 13.31 22.18
N TRP A 989 -15.02 14.27 22.09
CA TRP A 989 -14.87 15.55 22.79
C TRP A 989 -14.95 15.33 24.30
N ILE A 990 -13.92 15.83 24.98
CA ILE A 990 -13.79 15.69 26.42
C ILE A 990 -14.62 16.78 27.07
N HIS A 991 -15.49 16.43 28.00
CA HIS A 991 -16.44 17.36 28.56
C HIS A 991 -16.78 17.08 30.02
N THR A 992 -17.23 18.12 30.70
CA THR A 992 -17.83 18.06 32.02
C THR A 992 -18.97 19.08 32.12
N ALA A 993 -19.89 18.85 33.05
CA ALA A 993 -21.02 19.70 33.29
C ALA A 993 -21.18 20.01 34.78
N ALA A 994 -21.59 21.25 35.06
CA ALA A 994 -21.96 21.74 36.37
C ALA A 994 -23.31 22.46 36.27
N PRO A 995 -24.31 22.11 37.09
CA PRO A 995 -25.52 22.92 37.23
C PRO A 995 -25.13 24.31 37.70
N ALA A 996 -25.61 25.35 37.01
CA ALA A 996 -25.35 26.73 37.40
C ALA A 996 -26.22 27.13 38.60
N GLU A 997 -27.45 26.60 38.68
CA GLU A 997 -28.42 26.90 39.74
C GLU A 997 -29.29 25.65 40.05
N GLY A 998 -29.40 25.29 41.34
CA GLY A 998 -30.39 24.34 41.85
C GLY A 998 -30.48 22.97 41.15
N LEU A 999 -31.71 22.60 40.77
CA LEU A 999 -32.07 21.38 40.04
C LEU A 999 -31.90 21.58 38.53
N SER A 1000 -31.25 20.64 37.85
CA SER A 1000 -31.15 20.61 36.39
C SER A 1000 -31.71 19.30 35.83
N VAL A 1001 -32.52 19.41 34.78
CA VAL A 1001 -33.09 18.29 34.02
C VAL A 1001 -32.68 18.43 32.55
N ALA A 1002 -32.23 17.34 31.94
CA ALA A 1002 -31.84 17.27 30.53
C ALA A 1002 -32.06 15.88 29.95
N VAL A 1003 -32.15 15.80 28.63
CA VAL A 1003 -32.14 14.53 27.87
C VAL A 1003 -30.89 14.54 27.00
N ASN A 1004 -30.05 13.52 27.15
CA ASN A 1004 -28.96 13.27 26.21
C ASN A 1004 -29.43 12.27 25.16
N ILE A 1005 -29.01 12.45 23.91
CA ILE A 1005 -29.24 11.48 22.84
C ILE A 1005 -27.89 11.15 22.20
N PHE A 1006 -27.43 9.92 22.36
CA PHE A 1006 -26.21 9.38 21.76
C PHE A 1006 -26.53 8.73 20.42
N PHE A 1007 -25.68 8.95 19.43
CA PHE A 1007 -25.86 8.40 18.08
C PHE A 1007 -24.52 8.05 17.42
N ARG A 1008 -24.57 7.14 16.45
CA ARG A 1008 -23.39 6.70 15.70
C ARG A 1008 -23.08 7.69 14.57
N SER A 1009 -21.91 8.31 14.62
CA SER A 1009 -21.44 9.27 13.61
C SER A 1009 -20.25 8.77 12.78
N LEU A 1010 -19.68 7.60 13.14
CA LEU A 1010 -18.58 6.96 12.41
C LEU A 1010 -19.10 5.74 11.64
N HIS A 1011 -18.35 5.29 10.62
CA HIS A 1011 -18.66 4.04 9.92
C HIS A 1011 -18.82 2.86 10.90
N GLN A 1012 -19.79 1.98 10.65
CA GLN A 1012 -20.12 0.85 11.54
C GLN A 1012 -18.91 -0.01 11.91
N ASN A 1013 -17.97 -0.21 10.98
CA ASN A 1013 -16.76 -1.02 11.18
C ASN A 1013 -15.69 -0.35 12.07
N SER A 1014 -15.87 0.92 12.42
CA SER A 1014 -14.98 1.66 13.33
C SER A 1014 -15.23 1.30 14.79
N TYR A 1015 -16.48 0.99 15.15
CA TYR A 1015 -16.86 0.61 16.51
C TYR A 1015 -16.42 -0.83 16.82
N ALA A 1016 -16.04 -1.10 18.08
CA ALA A 1016 -15.65 -2.43 18.50
C ALA A 1016 -16.84 -3.39 18.51
N ALA A 1017 -16.61 -4.65 18.08
CA ALA A 1017 -17.63 -5.67 18.09
C ALA A 1017 -17.98 -6.10 19.53
N GLY A 1018 -19.27 -6.26 19.82
CA GLY A 1018 -19.80 -6.69 21.12
C GLY A 1018 -20.65 -5.60 21.78
N ARG A 1019 -20.98 -5.81 23.06
CA ARG A 1019 -21.85 -4.91 23.82
C ARG A 1019 -21.17 -3.58 24.12
N ASP A 1020 -21.89 -2.49 23.87
CA ASP A 1020 -21.60 -1.14 24.35
C ASP A 1020 -22.95 -0.53 24.71
N VAL A 1021 -23.23 -0.42 26.01
CA VAL A 1021 -24.51 0.08 26.55
C VAL A 1021 -24.43 1.57 26.85
N TYR A 1022 -23.22 2.10 27.01
CA TYR A 1022 -22.97 3.45 27.51
C TYR A 1022 -22.52 4.41 26.41
N GLY A 1023 -22.06 3.90 25.26
CA GLY A 1023 -21.52 4.69 24.15
C GLY A 1023 -20.06 5.10 24.34
N ASN A 1024 -19.33 4.44 25.26
CA ASN A 1024 -17.98 4.80 25.67
C ASN A 1024 -16.94 3.70 25.39
N ARG A 1025 -17.32 2.60 24.71
CA ARG A 1025 -16.38 1.53 24.39
C ARG A 1025 -15.42 1.99 23.30
N ASP A 1026 -14.12 1.78 23.55
CA ASP A 1026 -13.04 2.11 22.63
C ASP A 1026 -13.29 1.60 21.19
N LEU A 1027 -12.86 2.38 20.20
CA LEU A 1027 -12.93 1.99 18.79
C LEU A 1027 -12.15 0.69 18.52
N ALA A 1028 -12.61 -0.08 17.54
CA ALA A 1028 -12.03 -1.38 17.20
C ALA A 1028 -10.52 -1.29 16.86
N ALA A 1029 -10.10 -0.17 16.26
CA ALA A 1029 -8.71 0.09 15.94
C ALA A 1029 -7.84 0.27 17.20
N TYR A 1030 -8.34 0.97 18.21
CA TYR A 1030 -7.62 1.19 19.47
C TYR A 1030 -7.53 -0.10 20.29
N GLU A 1031 -8.61 -0.89 20.38
CA GLU A 1031 -8.57 -2.20 21.05
C GLU A 1031 -7.53 -3.15 20.43
N ARG A 1032 -7.42 -3.17 19.10
CA ARG A 1032 -6.36 -3.92 18.39
C ARG A 1032 -4.98 -3.33 18.68
N GLY A 1033 -4.84 -2.01 18.62
CA GLY A 1033 -3.60 -1.31 18.92
C GLY A 1033 -3.06 -1.62 20.33
N ARG A 1034 -3.93 -1.72 21.34
CA ARG A 1034 -3.53 -2.12 22.70
C ARG A 1034 -2.95 -3.53 22.75
N LYS A 1035 -3.52 -4.47 21.99
CA LYS A 1035 -2.98 -5.83 21.86
C LYS A 1035 -1.63 -5.82 21.15
N ASP A 1036 -1.46 -4.94 20.16
CA ASP A 1036 -0.19 -4.78 19.44
C ASP A 1036 0.90 -4.20 20.32
N VAL A 1037 0.59 -3.17 21.12
CA VAL A 1037 1.50 -2.61 22.13
C VAL A 1037 1.93 -3.69 23.11
N ALA A 1038 1.00 -4.51 23.62
CA ALA A 1038 1.35 -5.63 24.50
C ALA A 1038 2.29 -6.65 23.82
N ARG A 1039 2.08 -6.95 22.53
CA ARG A 1039 2.98 -7.84 21.76
C ARG A 1039 4.36 -7.23 21.53
N ILE A 1040 4.43 -5.93 21.27
CA ILE A 1040 5.68 -5.18 21.12
C ILE A 1040 6.46 -5.26 22.44
N ILE A 1041 5.84 -4.88 23.56
CA ILE A 1041 6.47 -4.95 24.89
C ILE A 1041 6.99 -6.38 25.17
N LYS A 1042 6.15 -7.39 24.90
CA LYS A 1042 6.52 -8.80 25.07
C LYS A 1042 7.76 -9.21 24.25
N SER A 1043 7.94 -8.65 23.06
CA SER A 1043 9.10 -8.97 22.21
C SER A 1043 10.44 -8.44 22.76
N PHE A 1044 10.41 -7.58 23.78
CA PHE A 1044 11.59 -7.06 24.47
C PHE A 1044 11.77 -7.67 25.89
N GLU A 1045 10.97 -8.67 26.29
CA GLU A 1045 11.05 -9.27 27.64
C GLU A 1045 12.39 -9.96 27.93
N ASP A 1046 13.02 -10.56 26.92
CA ASP A 1046 14.30 -11.29 27.07
C ASP A 1046 15.54 -10.37 26.97
N MET A 1047 15.35 -9.06 26.79
CA MET A 1047 16.43 -8.08 26.62
C MET A 1047 16.74 -7.36 27.95
N PRO A 1048 17.98 -6.87 28.15
CA PRO A 1048 18.32 -6.04 29.32
C PRO A 1048 17.38 -4.84 29.45
N ALA A 1049 16.95 -4.53 30.67
CA ALA A 1049 15.89 -3.54 30.94
C ALA A 1049 16.21 -2.13 30.41
N ASP A 1050 17.48 -1.74 30.44
CA ASP A 1050 17.98 -0.47 29.89
C ASP A 1050 17.88 -0.42 28.35
N VAL A 1051 18.20 -1.53 27.68
CA VAL A 1051 18.07 -1.68 26.22
C VAL A 1051 16.60 -1.72 25.79
N SER A 1052 15.77 -2.50 26.49
CA SER A 1052 14.32 -2.55 26.26
C SER A 1052 13.69 -1.18 26.48
N GLY A 1053 14.05 -0.49 27.56
CA GLY A 1053 13.59 0.87 27.85
C GLY A 1053 13.96 1.85 26.74
N PHE A 1054 15.22 1.84 26.30
CA PHE A 1054 15.69 2.71 25.22
C PHE A 1054 14.90 2.52 23.91
N TYR A 1055 14.70 1.28 23.47
CA TYR A 1055 13.98 1.02 22.21
C TYR A 1055 12.47 1.23 22.32
N LEU A 1056 11.86 0.90 23.45
CA LEU A 1056 10.44 1.17 23.69
C LEU A 1056 10.16 2.68 23.74
N GLU A 1057 11.06 3.47 24.33
CA GLU A 1057 10.95 4.93 24.33
C GLU A 1057 11.08 5.52 22.92
N ARG A 1058 11.98 4.97 22.10
CA ARG A 1058 12.09 5.36 20.67
C ARG A 1058 10.82 5.03 19.88
N LEU A 1059 10.27 3.82 20.04
CA LEU A 1059 9.01 3.43 19.40
C LEU A 1059 7.83 4.32 19.86
N ALA A 1060 7.79 4.66 21.14
CA ALA A 1060 6.79 5.59 21.68
C ALA A 1060 6.92 6.99 21.04
N ASN A 1061 8.15 7.50 20.88
CA ASN A 1061 8.41 8.78 20.24
C ASN A 1061 7.97 8.78 18.77
N GLU A 1062 8.30 7.74 18.00
CA GLU A 1062 7.85 7.59 16.61
C GLU A 1062 6.32 7.58 16.50
N LEU A 1063 5.64 6.85 17.40
CA LEU A 1063 4.19 6.81 17.44
C LEU A 1063 3.58 8.17 17.81
N MET A 1064 4.16 8.87 18.79
CA MET A 1064 3.74 10.20 19.21
C MET A 1064 3.90 11.24 18.09
N GLU A 1065 5.01 11.21 17.36
CA GLU A 1065 5.25 12.12 16.22
C GLU A 1065 4.18 11.92 15.13
N LYS A 1066 3.88 10.67 14.78
CA LYS A 1066 2.82 10.35 13.81
C LYS A 1066 1.44 10.76 14.32
N ALA A 1067 1.12 10.49 15.59
CA ALA A 1067 -0.14 10.91 16.19
C ALA A 1067 -0.32 12.44 16.15
N ARG A 1068 0.71 13.20 16.53
CA ARG A 1068 0.70 14.68 16.46
C ARG A 1068 0.58 15.21 15.04
N ALA A 1069 1.12 14.53 14.04
CA ALA A 1069 0.95 14.90 12.64
C ALA A 1069 -0.51 14.72 12.19
N LEU A 1070 -1.16 13.62 12.60
CA LEU A 1070 -2.58 13.37 12.31
C LEU A 1070 -3.49 14.42 12.98
N SER A 1071 -3.25 14.78 14.25
CA SER A 1071 -4.04 15.80 14.95
C SER A 1071 -3.86 17.21 14.39
N ARG A 1072 -2.66 17.55 13.88
CA ARG A 1072 -2.43 18.84 13.21
C ARG A 1072 -3.20 18.94 11.88
N SER A 1073 -3.33 17.83 11.17
CA SER A 1073 -4.14 17.78 9.93
C SER A 1073 -5.63 18.01 10.21
N SER A 1074 -6.17 17.51 11.33
CA SER A 1074 -7.59 17.72 11.68
C SER A 1074 -7.89 19.15 12.16
N GLN A 1075 -7.00 19.78 12.94
CA GLN A 1075 -7.16 21.18 13.36
C GLN A 1075 -7.09 22.18 12.19
N LEU A 1076 -6.31 21.86 11.15
CA LEU A 1076 -6.32 22.63 9.91
C LEU A 1076 -7.67 22.56 9.18
N HIS A 1077 -8.53 21.55 9.38
CA HIS A 1077 -9.86 21.52 8.77
C HIS A 1077 -10.86 22.46 9.45
N SER A 1078 -10.79 22.66 10.77
CA SER A 1078 -11.72 23.54 11.48
C SER A 1078 -11.45 25.03 11.21
N VAL A 1079 -10.19 25.42 11.04
CA VAL A 1079 -9.79 26.81 10.72
C VAL A 1079 -10.30 27.25 9.33
N TYR A 1080 -10.43 26.31 8.37
CA TYR A 1080 -11.00 26.64 7.06
C TYR A 1080 -12.53 26.74 7.07
N ALA A 1081 -13.22 26.08 7.99
CA ALA A 1081 -14.68 26.11 8.10
C ALA A 1081 -15.19 27.41 8.75
N GLU A 1082 -14.37 28.10 9.55
CA GLU A 1082 -14.69 29.43 10.09
C GLU A 1082 -14.38 30.58 9.09
N LEU A 1083 -13.63 30.30 8.02
CA LEU A 1083 -13.24 31.27 6.98
C LEU A 1083 -14.05 31.15 5.67
N SER A 1084 -14.97 30.18 5.61
CA SER A 1084 -15.97 29.98 4.55
C SER A 1084 -17.36 30.29 5.09
#